data_AF-A0A8J3YCY7-F1
#
_entry.id   AF-A0A8J3YCY7-F1
#
_cell.length_a   1.000
_cell.length_b   1.000
_cell.length_c   1.000
_cell.angle_alpha   90.00
_cell.angle_beta   90.00
_cell.angle_gamma   90.00
#
_symmetry.space_group_name_H-M   'P 1'
#
loop_
_entity.id
_entity.type
_entity.pdbx_description
1 polymer ?
#
loop_
_entity_poly.entity_id
_entity_poly.type
_entity_poly.pdbx_seq_one_letter_code
_entity_poly.pdbx_strand_id
1 'polypeptide(L)'
;MWRANVPAITLSHTAVRGPFPRALTGSLTGFLPNETVTYRLDAATALTGSPAAVDGAGAAGITSLSIPAAAEGAHVVHAIGGQGSQASVPIVVDTVAPVVSSSASPAANGNGWHSSVPVQVTLAGTDGSGSGVAQIRYTTDGSDPVSSGTAQTYAAPFAVTSSTTVRFVATDVAGNSSATGTRAVTIDTTAPGTPVLSFSALSNAYWNGGGSTVWYRGGQSGGSFTVTASSSDAQSGIGSWAMPNLGTGWTAPGTTSPQTYAWSSAHPAVPGTVTVTAHNAAGLSASAPFSATPDNTGPAGGSVDFVNGAAPASITVTFSAGTDAGVGVLGAAPLLQRAQATLTGNTCGSFGAFATVTGGTNPSSPFTDATPAIGRCYRYQYVVADVLGNTTTYGSANVAKRYSTYAAAVGGAPSLGRWYRLGEATISADNMTGATGATLQSRAGETAATWTKLLGSADGIITDLGRLRKGGNSTYGNVYYTNAIPPSADYKVEAYSSQKADNDIRLTEDAGGLVGRVNTGTNSYYMARREHYASTGYLRLYRVVNGTPTKIGEYAGIGMNPIGDWFNLSLDMNGTTIRVLEDGLERISYVDTTANRITAAGRAGITLGDALGAIANTHTNSHGLHFDNFRVTPPMADETGAADGLYYVTTTLGGSGALTGDSNTAAAYNGGQDSSRAARPVLDTFTAEYWFKSTQGLYLNPGFAGGAALVDADATGAADDWGSSLRSDGRVVAGVGDAGGSDVAIQSATGFNDGAWHHVAFTRNGVTGALALYVDGVLQATGTGPATTRDAGTLIRFGRRASDGANAYLGSLDEVAVYHGELSAQEILAHHNLGRGQG
;
A
#
# COMPACT_ATOMS: atom_id res chain seq x y z
N MET A 1 -4.26 120.55 -65.88
CA MET A 1 -4.67 119.29 -65.22
C MET A 1 -4.77 118.21 -66.29
N TRP A 2 -3.69 117.46 -66.48
CA TRP A 2 -3.58 116.34 -67.42
C TRP A 2 -3.03 115.18 -66.58
N ARG A 3 -3.81 114.13 -66.32
CA ARG A 3 -3.21 112.87 -65.87
C ARG A 3 -2.59 112.27 -67.13
N ALA A 4 -1.26 112.26 -67.21
CA ALA A 4 -0.56 111.53 -68.24
C ALA A 4 -0.96 110.05 -68.08
N ASN A 5 -1.65 109.49 -69.08
CA ASN A 5 -1.87 108.05 -69.13
C ASN A 5 -0.50 107.41 -69.32
N VAL A 6 -0.08 106.59 -68.36
CA VAL A 6 1.18 105.86 -68.44
C VAL A 6 0.96 104.69 -69.41
N PRO A 7 1.80 104.52 -70.46
CA PRO A 7 1.67 103.39 -71.37
C PRO A 7 1.75 102.06 -70.62
N ALA A 8 0.82 101.14 -70.92
CA ALA A 8 0.76 99.82 -70.31
C ALA A 8 0.49 98.75 -71.38
N ILE A 9 1.09 97.58 -71.18
CA ILE A 9 0.81 96.35 -71.92
C ILE A 9 0.35 95.29 -70.93
N THR A 10 -0.72 94.59 -71.27
CA THR A 10 -1.22 93.42 -70.52
C THR A 10 -1.33 92.25 -71.49
N LEU A 11 -0.84 91.08 -71.11
CA LEU A 11 -0.97 89.86 -71.90
C LEU A 11 -1.95 88.90 -71.24
N SER A 12 -2.61 88.09 -72.07
CA SER A 12 -3.53 87.02 -71.66
C SER A 12 -2.86 86.01 -70.74
N HIS A 13 -1.55 85.79 -70.91
CA HIS A 13 -0.72 84.96 -70.06
C HIS A 13 0.67 85.58 -69.97
N THR A 14 1.27 85.53 -68.79
CA THR A 14 2.66 85.92 -68.56
C THR A 14 3.58 84.70 -68.40
N ALA A 15 3.05 83.49 -68.22
CA ALA A 15 3.82 82.24 -68.29
C ALA A 15 3.60 81.56 -69.65
N VAL A 16 4.69 81.23 -70.35
CA VAL A 16 4.67 80.83 -71.74
C VAL A 16 5.38 79.49 -71.94
N ARG A 17 4.59 78.43 -72.14
CA ARG A 17 5.10 77.11 -72.51
C ARG A 17 5.19 76.89 -74.02
N GLY A 18 5.93 75.84 -74.38
CA GLY A 18 5.96 75.33 -75.75
C GLY A 18 4.66 74.60 -76.17
N PRO A 19 4.51 74.27 -77.46
CA PRO A 19 5.48 74.50 -78.54
C PRO A 19 5.54 75.97 -78.98
N PHE A 20 6.73 76.40 -79.39
CA PHE A 20 6.98 77.73 -79.95
C PHE A 20 6.98 77.72 -81.48
N PRO A 21 6.65 78.82 -82.16
CA PRO A 21 6.25 80.11 -81.56
C PRO A 21 4.83 80.06 -80.97
N ARG A 22 4.63 80.70 -79.81
CA ARG A 22 3.35 80.71 -79.09
C ARG A 22 2.68 82.08 -79.22
N ALA A 23 1.47 82.10 -79.76
CA ALA A 23 0.69 83.32 -79.88
C ALA A 23 0.00 83.68 -78.55
N LEU A 24 0.15 84.93 -78.12
CA LEU A 24 -0.52 85.52 -76.97
C LEU A 24 -1.48 86.62 -77.45
N THR A 25 -2.63 86.74 -76.80
CA THR A 25 -3.49 87.93 -76.93
C THR A 25 -3.26 88.87 -75.74
N GLY A 26 -3.83 90.07 -75.77
CA GLY A 26 -3.61 91.06 -74.71
C GLY A 26 -4.23 92.43 -75.03
N SER A 27 -3.72 93.47 -74.41
CA SER A 27 -4.12 94.85 -74.67
C SER A 27 -2.98 95.84 -74.43
N LEU A 28 -3.10 96.99 -75.10
CA LEU A 28 -2.29 98.18 -74.91
C LEU A 28 -3.19 99.32 -74.49
N THR A 29 -2.72 100.17 -73.57
CA THR A 29 -3.40 101.40 -73.17
C THR A 29 -2.38 102.50 -72.87
N GLY A 30 -2.80 103.76 -72.94
CA GLY A 30 -1.96 104.90 -72.54
C GLY A 30 -0.86 105.29 -73.54
N PHE A 31 -0.90 104.75 -74.77
CA PHE A 31 -0.06 105.20 -75.88
C PHE A 31 -0.64 106.48 -76.51
N LEU A 32 0.09 107.15 -77.40
CA LEU A 32 -0.43 108.33 -78.09
C LEU A 32 -1.50 107.92 -79.12
N PRO A 33 -2.53 108.76 -79.36
CA PRO A 33 -3.59 108.45 -80.33
C PRO A 33 -3.05 108.09 -81.72
N ASN A 34 -3.50 106.96 -82.28
CA ASN A 34 -3.09 106.42 -83.59
C ASN A 34 -1.59 106.13 -83.75
N GLU A 35 -0.84 105.99 -82.66
CA GLU A 35 0.59 105.69 -82.67
C GLU A 35 0.86 104.26 -83.20
N THR A 36 1.82 104.10 -84.11
CA THR A 36 2.27 102.77 -84.55
C THR A 36 3.00 102.06 -83.41
N VAL A 37 2.82 100.75 -83.28
CA VAL A 37 3.44 99.97 -82.21
C VAL A 37 4.20 98.79 -82.79
N THR A 38 5.42 98.58 -82.29
CA THR A 38 6.24 97.39 -82.55
C THR A 38 6.50 96.65 -81.24
N TYR A 39 6.67 95.33 -81.33
CA TYR A 39 6.88 94.48 -80.16
C TYR A 39 8.28 93.88 -80.17
N ARG A 40 8.91 93.79 -78.99
CA ARG A 40 10.22 93.15 -78.80
C ARG A 40 10.26 92.30 -77.54
N LEU A 41 11.07 91.24 -77.56
CA LEU A 41 11.46 90.47 -76.38
C LEU A 41 12.85 90.92 -75.92
N ASP A 42 12.99 91.20 -74.63
CA ASP A 42 14.21 91.69 -73.97
C ASP A 42 14.87 92.88 -74.68
N ALA A 43 14.04 93.76 -75.23
CA ALA A 43 14.41 94.93 -76.04
C ALA A 43 15.20 94.66 -77.35
N ALA A 44 15.64 93.42 -77.60
CA ALA A 44 16.51 93.06 -78.72
C ALA A 44 15.76 92.30 -79.82
N THR A 45 14.99 91.28 -79.47
CA THR A 45 14.39 90.35 -80.44
C THR A 45 13.06 90.90 -80.95
N ALA A 46 12.95 91.20 -82.24
CA ALA A 46 11.69 91.66 -82.83
C ALA A 46 10.63 90.55 -82.79
N LEU A 47 9.42 90.90 -82.32
CA LEU A 47 8.28 90.00 -82.25
C LEU A 47 7.28 90.30 -83.35
N THR A 48 6.69 89.25 -83.92
CA THR A 48 5.56 89.39 -84.85
C THR A 48 4.28 89.55 -84.04
N GLY A 49 3.65 90.73 -84.10
CA GLY A 49 2.46 91.04 -83.31
C GLY A 49 1.46 91.95 -84.03
N SER A 50 0.19 91.87 -83.65
CA SER A 50 -0.93 92.68 -84.13
C SER A 50 -1.73 93.20 -82.93
N PRO A 51 -2.14 94.47 -82.92
CA PRO A 51 -2.15 95.41 -84.04
C PRO A 51 -0.84 96.21 -84.20
N ALA A 52 -0.58 96.70 -85.41
CA ALA A 52 0.58 97.53 -85.72
C ALA A 52 0.43 99.00 -85.27
N ALA A 53 -0.72 99.37 -84.70
CA ALA A 53 -1.01 100.70 -84.15
C ALA A 53 -2.11 100.64 -83.09
N VAL A 54 -2.13 101.62 -82.18
CA VAL A 54 -3.26 101.85 -81.25
C VAL A 54 -4.35 102.71 -81.90
N ASP A 55 -5.55 102.73 -81.32
CA ASP A 55 -6.68 103.53 -81.80
C ASP A 55 -6.57 105.03 -81.41
N GLY A 56 -7.60 105.81 -81.77
CA GLY A 56 -7.67 107.24 -81.47
C GLY A 56 -7.76 107.58 -79.97
N ALA A 57 -7.94 106.60 -79.09
CA ALA A 57 -7.91 106.75 -77.64
C ALA A 57 -6.57 106.29 -77.03
N GLY A 58 -5.61 105.85 -77.84
CA GLY A 58 -4.32 105.35 -77.36
C GLY A 58 -4.39 103.92 -76.80
N ALA A 59 -5.41 103.16 -77.20
CA ALA A 59 -5.64 101.78 -76.75
C ALA A 59 -5.74 100.80 -77.94
N ALA A 60 -5.44 99.53 -77.69
CA ALA A 60 -5.63 98.48 -78.70
C ALA A 60 -5.75 97.11 -78.03
N GLY A 61 -6.59 96.23 -78.58
CA GLY A 61 -6.55 94.81 -78.24
C GLY A 61 -5.48 94.10 -79.04
N ILE A 62 -4.50 93.48 -78.38
CA ILE A 62 -3.50 92.62 -79.03
C ILE A 62 -4.21 91.33 -79.46
N THR A 63 -4.39 91.15 -80.77
CA THR A 63 -5.09 89.98 -81.34
C THR A 63 -4.18 88.79 -81.54
N SER A 64 -2.87 89.01 -81.68
CA SER A 64 -1.86 87.95 -81.69
C SER A 64 -0.48 88.58 -81.50
N LEU A 65 0.29 88.08 -80.55
CA LEU A 65 1.69 88.39 -80.33
C LEU A 65 2.47 87.08 -80.26
N SER A 66 3.29 86.82 -81.27
CA SER A 66 4.02 85.56 -81.41
C SER A 66 5.32 85.61 -80.61
N ILE A 67 5.38 84.86 -79.52
CA ILE A 67 6.60 84.67 -78.71
C ILE A 67 7.41 83.53 -79.35
N PRO A 68 8.65 83.76 -79.81
CA PRO A 68 9.51 82.72 -80.35
C PRO A 68 10.07 81.81 -79.24
N ALA A 69 10.74 80.73 -79.63
CA ALA A 69 11.51 79.94 -78.68
C ALA A 69 12.60 80.82 -78.05
N ALA A 70 12.65 80.87 -76.73
CA ALA A 70 13.66 81.58 -75.96
C ALA A 70 14.26 80.65 -74.90
N ALA A 71 15.30 81.12 -74.20
CA ALA A 71 15.86 80.40 -73.07
C ALA A 71 14.82 80.29 -71.93
N GLU A 72 15.03 79.35 -71.03
CA GLU A 72 14.19 79.22 -69.84
C GLU A 72 14.33 80.43 -68.90
N GLY A 73 13.22 80.85 -68.30
CA GLY A 73 13.19 81.87 -67.24
C GLY A 73 12.57 83.21 -67.64
N ALA A 74 12.92 84.26 -66.90
CA ALA A 74 12.29 85.57 -67.01
C ALA A 74 12.74 86.35 -68.25
N HIS A 75 11.77 86.84 -69.00
CA HIS A 75 11.93 87.72 -70.14
C HIS A 75 11.00 88.94 -69.99
N VAL A 76 11.20 89.95 -70.83
CA VAL A 76 10.34 91.14 -70.85
C VAL A 76 9.84 91.41 -72.27
N VAL A 77 8.52 91.45 -72.43
CA VAL A 77 7.90 91.90 -73.68
C VAL A 77 7.74 93.40 -73.62
N HIS A 78 8.30 94.11 -74.61
CA HIS A 78 8.20 95.55 -74.78
C HIS A 78 7.27 95.87 -75.96
N ALA A 79 6.30 96.76 -75.74
CA ALA A 79 5.57 97.47 -76.79
C ALA A 79 6.17 98.88 -76.92
N ILE A 80 6.67 99.19 -78.11
CA ILE A 80 7.38 100.44 -78.41
C ILE A 80 6.58 101.19 -79.47
N GLY A 81 6.08 102.35 -79.08
CA GLY A 81 5.36 103.28 -79.94
C GLY A 81 6.31 104.09 -80.82
N GLY A 82 5.90 104.36 -82.07
CA GLY A 82 6.70 105.08 -83.06
C GLY A 82 6.98 106.54 -82.72
N GLN A 83 6.32 107.10 -81.69
CA GLN A 83 6.48 108.47 -81.19
C GLN A 83 7.07 108.52 -79.77
N GLY A 84 7.55 107.38 -79.24
CA GLY A 84 8.34 107.31 -78.00
C GLY A 84 7.62 106.76 -76.77
N SER A 85 6.33 106.40 -76.88
CA SER A 85 5.62 105.69 -75.80
C SER A 85 6.18 104.28 -75.63
N GLN A 86 6.48 103.83 -74.40
CA GLN A 86 6.96 102.46 -74.18
C GLN A 86 6.25 101.83 -72.99
N ALA A 87 5.78 100.60 -73.17
CA ALA A 87 5.26 99.76 -72.11
C ALA A 87 5.98 98.41 -72.12
N SER A 88 6.11 97.78 -70.96
CA SER A 88 6.69 96.46 -70.85
C SER A 88 5.94 95.59 -69.86
N VAL A 89 5.91 94.29 -70.11
CA VAL A 89 5.36 93.28 -69.19
C VAL A 89 6.35 92.13 -69.07
N PRO A 90 6.69 91.69 -67.85
CA PRO A 90 7.51 90.50 -67.67
C PRO A 90 6.72 89.26 -68.11
N ILE A 91 7.39 88.36 -68.79
CA ILE A 91 6.92 87.01 -69.06
C ILE A 91 7.95 86.00 -68.53
N VAL A 92 7.53 84.76 -68.31
CA VAL A 92 8.42 83.63 -68.03
C VAL A 92 8.24 82.62 -69.14
N VAL A 93 9.31 82.31 -69.85
CA VAL A 93 9.34 81.15 -70.76
C VAL A 93 9.65 79.93 -69.92
N ASP A 94 8.75 78.95 -69.98
CA ASP A 94 8.80 77.76 -69.14
C ASP A 94 8.36 76.50 -69.92
N THR A 95 9.32 75.66 -70.29
CA THR A 95 9.08 74.36 -70.94
C THR A 95 9.35 73.16 -70.04
N VAL A 96 9.79 73.39 -68.80
CA VAL A 96 10.18 72.32 -67.88
C VAL A 96 9.01 72.00 -66.97
N ALA A 97 8.63 70.72 -66.89
CA ALA A 97 7.59 70.30 -65.97
C ALA A 97 8.06 70.38 -64.50
N PRO A 98 7.15 70.72 -63.56
CA PRO A 98 7.48 70.72 -62.14
C PRO A 98 7.76 69.30 -61.63
N VAL A 99 8.46 69.19 -60.50
CA VAL A 99 8.65 67.92 -59.78
C VAL A 99 7.74 67.88 -58.57
N VAL A 100 7.07 66.75 -58.34
CA VAL A 100 6.21 66.51 -57.19
C VAL A 100 6.72 65.33 -56.35
N SER A 101 6.69 65.50 -55.04
CA SER A 101 7.10 64.52 -54.06
C SER A 101 6.03 64.35 -52.98
N SER A 102 6.12 63.25 -52.23
CA SER A 102 5.20 62.97 -51.13
C SER A 102 5.93 62.42 -49.91
N SER A 103 5.42 62.71 -48.72
CA SER A 103 5.80 62.10 -47.45
C SER A 103 4.56 61.65 -46.69
N ALA A 104 4.74 60.70 -45.76
CA ALA A 104 3.68 60.17 -44.92
C ALA A 104 4.10 60.24 -43.45
N SER A 105 3.18 60.64 -42.57
CA SER A 105 3.39 60.69 -41.12
C SER A 105 2.19 60.05 -40.39
N PRO A 106 2.41 59.08 -39.48
CA PRO A 106 3.70 58.46 -39.15
C PRO A 106 4.34 57.70 -40.33
N ALA A 107 5.66 57.55 -40.32
CA ALA A 107 6.34 56.73 -41.30
C ALA A 107 5.91 55.25 -41.17
N ALA A 108 5.89 54.53 -42.30
CA ALA A 108 5.68 53.09 -42.28
C ALA A 108 6.84 52.38 -41.59
N ASN A 109 6.58 51.20 -41.05
CA ASN A 109 7.63 50.33 -40.51
C ASN A 109 8.52 49.79 -41.66
N GLY A 110 9.57 49.02 -41.32
CA GLY A 110 10.50 48.44 -42.30
C GLY A 110 9.86 47.49 -43.33
N ASN A 111 8.62 47.05 -43.09
CA ASN A 111 7.84 46.20 -43.98
C ASN A 111 6.79 46.98 -44.79
N GLY A 112 6.78 48.32 -44.70
CA GLY A 112 5.86 49.18 -45.43
C GLY A 112 4.48 49.35 -44.78
N TRP A 113 4.25 48.86 -43.57
CA TRP A 113 2.96 48.95 -42.89
C TRP A 113 2.87 50.11 -41.89
N HIS A 114 1.69 50.71 -41.79
CA HIS A 114 1.32 51.68 -40.77
C HIS A 114 0.39 51.02 -39.75
N SER A 115 0.78 51.06 -38.47
CA SER A 115 0.02 50.47 -37.37
C SER A 115 -0.95 51.42 -36.67
N SER A 116 -1.05 52.65 -37.17
CA SER A 116 -1.94 53.69 -36.65
C SER A 116 -2.55 54.51 -37.77
N VAL A 117 -3.74 55.04 -37.50
CA VAL A 117 -4.48 55.93 -38.38
C VAL A 117 -4.84 57.22 -37.65
N PRO A 118 -4.98 58.35 -38.37
CA PRO A 118 -4.76 58.49 -39.82
C PRO A 118 -3.27 58.58 -40.20
N VAL A 119 -2.92 58.10 -41.39
CA VAL A 119 -1.64 58.40 -42.05
C VAL A 119 -1.80 59.72 -42.78
N GLN A 120 -1.10 60.75 -42.33
CA GLN A 120 -1.11 62.08 -42.96
C GLN A 120 -0.17 62.10 -44.15
N VAL A 121 -0.70 62.31 -45.35
CA VAL A 121 0.07 62.44 -46.58
C VAL A 121 0.27 63.91 -46.91
N THR A 122 1.54 64.31 -47.01
CA THR A 122 1.97 65.66 -47.40
C THR A 122 2.53 65.59 -48.81
N LEU A 123 2.04 66.45 -49.70
CA LEU A 123 2.56 66.61 -51.06
C LEU A 123 3.37 67.92 -51.14
N ALA A 124 4.47 67.88 -51.88
CA ALA A 124 5.31 69.06 -52.11
C ALA A 124 5.71 69.10 -53.58
N GLY A 125 5.47 70.26 -54.21
CA GLY A 125 5.87 70.53 -55.58
C GLY A 125 6.94 71.61 -55.62
N THR A 126 7.89 71.48 -56.52
CA THR A 126 8.86 72.53 -56.84
C THR A 126 9.03 72.61 -58.35
N ASP A 127 9.15 73.85 -58.83
CA ASP A 127 9.37 74.15 -60.25
C ASP A 127 10.76 74.75 -60.50
N GLY A 128 11.63 74.71 -59.48
CA GLY A 128 12.96 75.32 -59.56
C GLY A 128 12.89 76.80 -59.93
N SER A 129 13.47 77.16 -61.08
CA SER A 129 13.48 78.52 -61.64
C SER A 129 12.42 78.77 -62.72
N GLY A 130 11.46 77.86 -62.92
CA GLY A 130 10.37 77.96 -63.90
C GLY A 130 9.28 78.96 -63.52
N SER A 131 8.07 78.79 -64.07
CA SER A 131 6.93 79.67 -63.85
C SER A 131 6.26 79.52 -62.47
N GLY A 132 6.69 78.53 -61.69
CA GLY A 132 6.17 78.21 -60.36
C GLY A 132 5.06 77.16 -60.43
N VAL A 133 4.87 76.40 -59.35
CA VAL A 133 3.79 75.40 -59.27
C VAL A 133 2.43 76.10 -59.15
N ALA A 134 1.55 75.88 -60.12
CA ALA A 134 0.18 76.42 -60.10
C ALA A 134 -0.74 75.59 -59.21
N GLN A 135 -0.69 74.26 -59.32
CA GLN A 135 -1.50 73.36 -58.50
C GLN A 135 -0.90 71.96 -58.41
N ILE A 136 -1.26 71.23 -57.35
CA ILE A 136 -1.07 69.78 -57.25
C ILE A 136 -2.44 69.13 -57.16
N ARG A 137 -2.71 68.13 -57.99
CA ARG A 137 -3.93 67.31 -57.93
C ARG A 137 -3.58 65.89 -57.48
N TYR A 138 -4.47 65.26 -56.71
CA TYR A 138 -4.26 63.92 -56.20
C TYR A 138 -5.56 63.12 -56.09
N THR A 139 -5.42 61.80 -56.03
CA THR A 139 -6.49 60.83 -55.79
C THR A 139 -6.08 59.92 -54.64
N THR A 140 -7.05 59.46 -53.85
CA THR A 140 -6.85 58.56 -52.70
C THR A 140 -7.39 57.16 -52.94
N ASP A 141 -7.88 56.87 -54.14
CA ASP A 141 -8.51 55.61 -54.55
C ASP A 141 -7.67 54.85 -55.61
N GLY A 142 -6.46 55.33 -55.91
CA GLY A 142 -5.57 54.77 -56.94
C GLY A 142 -5.92 55.16 -58.38
N SER A 143 -6.97 55.95 -58.61
CA SER A 143 -7.34 56.43 -59.95
C SER A 143 -6.36 57.51 -60.47
N ASP A 144 -6.38 57.78 -61.77
CA ASP A 144 -5.47 58.77 -62.39
C ASP A 144 -5.82 60.21 -61.96
N PRO A 145 -4.89 60.99 -61.37
CA PRO A 145 -5.17 62.34 -60.87
C PRO A 145 -5.35 63.40 -61.98
N VAL A 146 -5.04 63.08 -63.24
CA VAL A 146 -5.22 63.99 -64.38
C VAL A 146 -6.66 63.92 -64.92
N SER A 147 -7.20 62.71 -65.06
CA SER A 147 -8.48 62.46 -65.74
C SER A 147 -9.61 62.04 -64.82
N SER A 148 -9.34 61.61 -63.58
CA SER A 148 -10.37 61.11 -62.67
C SER A 148 -11.27 62.22 -62.13
N GLY A 149 -12.57 61.94 -62.03
CA GLY A 149 -13.54 62.79 -61.34
C GLY A 149 -13.36 62.83 -59.82
N THR A 150 -12.59 61.90 -59.24
CA THR A 150 -12.28 61.87 -57.80
C THR A 150 -11.06 62.73 -57.43
N ALA A 151 -10.34 63.26 -58.44
CA ALA A 151 -9.11 64.02 -58.24
C ALA A 151 -9.35 65.36 -57.52
N GLN A 152 -8.75 65.50 -56.34
CA GLN A 152 -8.81 66.68 -55.47
C GLN A 152 -7.63 67.62 -55.70
N THR A 153 -7.81 68.91 -55.40
CA THR A 153 -6.71 69.89 -55.37
C THR A 153 -6.06 69.90 -53.98
N TYR A 154 -4.74 69.84 -53.93
CA TYR A 154 -3.98 69.82 -52.69
C TYR A 154 -3.93 71.22 -52.04
N ALA A 155 -4.42 71.33 -50.81
CA ALA A 155 -4.42 72.56 -50.01
C ALA A 155 -3.65 72.43 -48.69
N ALA A 156 -3.65 71.22 -48.10
CA ALA A 156 -2.98 70.88 -46.85
C ALA A 156 -2.78 69.36 -46.79
N PRO A 157 -1.94 68.84 -45.87
CA PRO A 157 -1.84 67.40 -45.63
C PRO A 157 -3.21 66.76 -45.39
N PHE A 158 -3.44 65.57 -45.91
CA PHE A 158 -4.72 64.87 -45.82
C PHE A 158 -4.59 63.48 -45.21
N ALA A 159 -5.67 63.06 -44.55
CA ALA A 159 -5.73 61.82 -43.79
C ALA A 159 -6.09 60.62 -44.69
N VAL A 160 -5.28 59.57 -44.62
CA VAL A 160 -5.60 58.25 -45.16
C VAL A 160 -5.89 57.30 -44.00
N THR A 161 -7.09 56.72 -43.98
CA THR A 161 -7.58 55.87 -42.88
C THR A 161 -7.72 54.40 -43.26
N SER A 162 -7.51 54.05 -44.53
CA SER A 162 -7.53 52.67 -45.02
C SER A 162 -6.48 52.46 -46.10
N SER A 163 -6.04 51.21 -46.27
CA SER A 163 -5.01 50.85 -47.24
C SER A 163 -5.40 51.28 -48.66
N THR A 164 -4.55 52.08 -49.30
CA THR A 164 -4.82 52.59 -50.65
C THR A 164 -3.54 53.05 -51.35
N THR A 165 -3.65 53.40 -52.63
CA THR A 165 -2.61 54.08 -53.38
C THR A 165 -3.01 55.52 -53.62
N VAL A 166 -2.22 56.46 -53.08
CA VAL A 166 -2.33 57.87 -53.42
C VAL A 166 -1.58 58.12 -54.73
N ARG A 167 -2.23 58.74 -55.71
CA ARG A 167 -1.58 59.19 -56.95
C ARG A 167 -1.68 60.70 -57.05
N PHE A 168 -0.62 61.37 -57.52
CA PHE A 168 -0.55 62.83 -57.52
C PHE A 168 0.24 63.38 -58.71
N VAL A 169 -0.11 64.59 -59.16
CA VAL A 169 0.52 65.29 -60.28
C VAL A 169 0.56 66.79 -59.99
N ALA A 170 1.65 67.47 -60.36
CA ALA A 170 1.77 68.93 -60.29
C ALA A 170 1.67 69.55 -61.68
N THR A 171 1.09 70.74 -61.76
CA THR A 171 1.07 71.57 -62.97
C THR A 171 1.64 72.95 -62.62
N ASP A 172 2.52 73.50 -63.46
CA ASP A 172 3.07 74.86 -63.31
C ASP A 172 2.13 75.94 -63.88
N VAL A 173 2.51 77.22 -63.75
CA VAL A 173 1.71 78.37 -64.24
C VAL A 173 1.70 78.45 -65.78
N ALA A 174 2.73 77.96 -66.46
CA ALA A 174 2.75 77.83 -67.93
C ALA A 174 1.89 76.66 -68.43
N GLY A 175 1.53 75.74 -67.54
CA GLY A 175 0.70 74.57 -67.71
C GLY A 175 1.44 73.32 -68.19
N ASN A 176 2.76 73.18 -67.92
CA ASN A 176 3.43 71.88 -68.04
C ASN A 176 3.07 71.00 -66.83
N SER A 177 3.01 69.68 -67.02
CA SER A 177 2.61 68.73 -65.98
C SER A 177 3.73 67.76 -65.64
N SER A 178 3.91 67.51 -64.34
CA SER A 178 4.84 66.51 -63.84
C SER A 178 4.45 65.10 -64.29
N ALA A 179 5.37 64.14 -64.18
CA ALA A 179 4.98 62.73 -64.15
C ALA A 179 4.04 62.45 -62.96
N THR A 180 3.16 61.45 -63.10
CA THR A 180 2.29 61.01 -62.00
C THR A 180 3.11 60.30 -60.93
N GLY A 181 3.19 60.88 -59.73
CA GLY A 181 3.75 60.24 -58.56
C GLY A 181 2.76 59.27 -57.92
N THR A 182 3.28 58.23 -57.26
CA THR A 182 2.49 57.22 -56.55
C THR A 182 3.04 57.01 -55.14
N ARG A 183 2.14 56.87 -54.16
CA ARG A 183 2.47 56.45 -52.80
C ARG A 183 1.46 55.42 -52.33
N ALA A 184 1.94 54.18 -52.15
CA ALA A 184 1.18 53.17 -51.43
C ALA A 184 1.14 53.54 -49.94
N VAL A 185 -0.04 53.44 -49.33
CA VAL A 185 -0.27 53.55 -47.90
C VAL A 185 -0.94 52.25 -47.48
N THR A 186 -0.20 51.36 -46.82
CA THR A 186 -0.71 50.09 -46.30
C THR A 186 -0.90 50.20 -44.79
N ILE A 187 -2.12 50.00 -44.32
CA ILE A 187 -2.56 50.20 -42.94
C ILE A 187 -3.04 48.87 -42.37
N ASP A 188 -2.58 48.57 -41.16
CA ASP A 188 -3.12 47.50 -40.34
C ASP A 188 -3.07 47.89 -38.87
N THR A 189 -4.25 48.12 -38.30
CA THR A 189 -4.44 48.54 -36.91
C THR A 189 -4.92 47.42 -36.01
N THR A 190 -5.05 46.19 -36.51
CA THR A 190 -5.53 45.05 -35.72
C THR A 190 -4.38 44.14 -35.37
N ALA A 191 -4.27 43.74 -34.10
CA ALA A 191 -3.32 42.71 -33.71
C ALA A 191 -3.72 41.35 -34.32
N PRO A 192 -2.76 40.42 -34.51
CA PRO A 192 -3.09 39.05 -34.88
C PRO A 192 -3.96 38.37 -33.82
N GLY A 193 -4.63 37.27 -34.18
CA GLY A 193 -5.37 36.46 -33.21
C GLY A 193 -4.48 35.91 -32.09
N THR A 194 -5.05 35.67 -30.91
CA THR A 194 -4.31 35.02 -29.81
C THR A 194 -3.76 33.67 -30.28
N PRO A 195 -2.45 33.39 -30.08
CA PRO A 195 -1.88 32.12 -30.50
C PRO A 195 -2.57 30.91 -29.87
N VAL A 196 -2.79 29.87 -30.68
CA VAL A 196 -3.17 28.54 -30.21
C VAL A 196 -1.90 27.70 -30.12
N LEU A 197 -1.70 27.05 -28.97
CA LEU A 197 -0.50 26.26 -28.69
C LEU A 197 -0.83 24.76 -28.67
N SER A 198 0.09 23.96 -29.20
CA SER A 198 0.07 22.50 -29.07
C SER A 198 1.46 21.97 -28.77
N PHE A 199 1.53 20.83 -28.09
CA PHE A 199 2.78 20.22 -27.63
C PHE A 199 2.95 18.82 -28.23
N SER A 200 4.16 18.51 -28.71
CA SER A 200 4.46 17.24 -29.37
C SER A 200 5.91 16.80 -29.13
N ALA A 201 6.34 15.68 -29.71
CA ALA A 201 7.69 15.12 -29.55
C ALA A 201 8.13 15.04 -28.07
N LEU A 202 7.21 14.53 -27.23
CA LEU A 202 7.36 14.45 -25.80
C LEU A 202 8.33 13.32 -25.42
N SER A 203 9.44 13.68 -24.78
CA SER A 203 10.41 12.74 -24.22
C SER A 203 10.74 13.18 -22.81
N ASN A 204 10.53 12.31 -21.81
CA ASN A 204 10.51 12.70 -20.40
C ASN A 204 9.60 13.92 -20.13
N ALA A 205 8.56 14.06 -20.96
CA ALA A 205 7.56 15.11 -20.91
C ALA A 205 6.18 14.52 -21.15
N TYR A 206 5.15 15.19 -20.67
CA TYR A 206 3.75 14.77 -20.78
C TYR A 206 2.83 15.97 -20.99
N TRP A 207 1.88 15.81 -21.91
CA TRP A 207 0.79 16.73 -22.14
C TRP A 207 -0.47 15.90 -22.42
N ASN A 208 -1.57 16.25 -21.77
CA ASN A 208 -2.83 15.50 -21.84
C ASN A 208 -3.64 15.79 -23.12
N GLY A 209 -3.06 16.49 -24.10
CA GLY A 209 -3.73 16.87 -25.35
C GLY A 209 -4.61 18.12 -25.26
N GLY A 210 -4.65 18.82 -24.11
CA GLY A 210 -5.40 20.06 -23.92
C GLY A 210 -4.78 21.05 -22.93
N GLY A 211 -5.14 22.33 -23.02
CA GLY A 211 -4.58 23.36 -22.13
C GLY A 211 -3.14 23.75 -22.44
N SER A 212 -2.53 24.51 -21.53
CA SER A 212 -1.25 25.21 -21.74
C SER A 212 -0.13 24.77 -20.79
N THR A 213 -0.26 23.61 -20.15
CA THR A 213 0.76 23.06 -19.25
C THR A 213 1.40 21.83 -19.86
N VAL A 214 2.72 21.86 -20.06
CA VAL A 214 3.52 20.67 -20.33
C VAL A 214 4.25 20.26 -19.06
N TRP A 215 4.10 19.00 -18.66
CA TRP A 215 4.79 18.44 -17.51
C TRP A 215 6.10 17.79 -17.96
N TYR A 216 7.14 17.83 -17.13
CA TYR A 216 8.41 17.18 -17.46
C TYR A 216 9.08 16.55 -16.24
N ARG A 217 9.80 15.46 -16.47
CA ARG A 217 10.57 14.75 -15.45
C ARG A 217 11.92 15.46 -15.24
N GLY A 218 11.90 16.54 -14.47
CA GLY A 218 13.08 17.36 -14.18
C GLY A 218 14.20 16.61 -13.43
N GLY A 219 13.89 15.56 -12.66
CA GLY A 219 14.87 14.80 -11.90
C GLY A 219 15.81 13.92 -12.74
N GLN A 220 15.52 13.73 -14.04
CA GLN A 220 16.34 12.95 -14.97
C GLN A 220 17.07 13.83 -15.98
N SER A 221 18.28 13.42 -16.35
CA SER A 221 19.01 14.02 -17.46
C SER A 221 18.39 13.61 -18.80
N GLY A 222 18.19 14.57 -19.70
CA GLY A 222 17.71 14.30 -21.05
C GLY A 222 16.18 14.35 -21.13
N GLY A 223 15.67 15.20 -22.00
CA GLY A 223 14.26 15.23 -22.37
C GLY A 223 13.94 16.37 -23.32
N SER A 224 12.73 16.36 -23.88
CA SER A 224 12.31 17.38 -24.84
C SER A 224 10.79 17.45 -25.00
N PHE A 225 10.33 18.60 -25.47
CA PHE A 225 9.01 18.77 -26.07
C PHE A 225 9.06 19.86 -27.16
N THR A 226 8.15 19.79 -28.12
CA THR A 226 8.03 20.77 -29.20
C THR A 226 6.76 21.60 -29.02
N VAL A 227 6.92 22.93 -28.99
CA VAL A 227 5.81 23.90 -28.98
C VAL A 227 5.52 24.33 -30.40
N THR A 228 4.29 24.09 -30.85
CA THR A 228 3.77 24.61 -32.10
C THR A 228 2.74 25.69 -31.80
N ALA A 229 3.00 26.90 -32.26
CA ALA A 229 2.10 28.03 -32.17
C ALA A 229 1.50 28.37 -33.54
N SER A 230 0.19 28.63 -33.57
CA SER A 230 -0.52 29.08 -34.76
C SER A 230 -1.38 30.31 -34.45
N SER A 231 -1.41 31.27 -35.36
CA SER A 231 -2.23 32.49 -35.30
C SER A 231 -2.58 32.94 -36.72
N SER A 232 -3.53 33.86 -36.85
CA SER A 232 -3.96 34.45 -38.11
C SER A 232 -4.15 35.96 -37.96
N ASP A 233 -3.82 36.69 -39.02
CA ASP A 233 -4.09 38.12 -39.18
C ASP A 233 -4.57 38.35 -40.62
N ALA A 234 -5.69 39.06 -40.78
CA ALA A 234 -6.35 39.19 -42.08
C ALA A 234 -5.76 40.28 -42.98
N GLN A 235 -5.07 41.27 -42.40
CA GLN A 235 -4.56 42.43 -43.14
C GLN A 235 -3.10 42.24 -43.52
N SER A 236 -2.22 42.06 -42.54
CA SER A 236 -0.78 42.00 -42.76
C SER A 236 -0.20 40.60 -42.59
N GLY A 237 -1.00 39.64 -42.11
CA GLY A 237 -0.56 38.26 -41.88
C GLY A 237 0.44 38.15 -40.73
N ILE A 238 0.86 36.92 -40.38
CA ILE A 238 1.88 36.73 -39.34
C ILE A 238 3.27 36.96 -39.92
N GLY A 239 4.00 37.91 -39.33
CA GLY A 239 5.36 38.26 -39.73
C GLY A 239 6.44 37.48 -38.97
N SER A 240 6.28 37.31 -37.66
CA SER A 240 7.28 36.62 -36.83
C SER A 240 6.71 36.06 -35.52
N TRP A 241 7.51 35.19 -34.89
CA TRP A 241 7.21 34.62 -33.58
C TRP A 241 8.32 34.97 -32.58
N ALA A 242 7.93 35.39 -31.39
CA ALA A 242 8.82 35.45 -30.23
C ALA A 242 8.52 34.28 -29.30
N MET A 243 9.43 33.32 -29.28
CA MET A 243 9.36 32.12 -28.45
C MET A 243 10.14 32.34 -27.14
N PRO A 244 9.59 31.98 -25.98
CA PRO A 244 10.19 32.34 -24.70
C PRO A 244 11.41 31.48 -24.33
N ASN A 245 12.42 32.09 -23.71
CA ASN A 245 13.50 31.32 -23.10
C ASN A 245 13.02 30.72 -21.77
N LEU A 246 13.23 29.41 -21.57
CA LEU A 246 12.83 28.69 -20.36
C LEU A 246 13.88 28.74 -19.22
N GLY A 247 14.97 29.47 -19.42
CA GLY A 247 16.04 29.64 -18.43
C GLY A 247 17.18 28.65 -18.59
N THR A 248 18.03 28.57 -17.57
CA THR A 248 19.25 27.75 -17.59
C THR A 248 18.92 26.26 -17.69
N GLY A 249 19.73 25.50 -18.44
CA GLY A 249 19.53 24.06 -18.64
C GLY A 249 18.57 23.68 -19.78
N TRP A 250 17.88 24.66 -20.38
CA TRP A 250 17.06 24.49 -21.58
C TRP A 250 17.78 24.97 -22.84
N THR A 251 17.45 24.38 -23.99
CA THR A 251 17.86 24.91 -25.29
C THR A 251 17.23 26.29 -25.53
N ALA A 252 18.02 27.22 -26.07
CA ALA A 252 17.50 28.54 -26.47
C ALA A 252 16.54 28.39 -27.66
N PRO A 253 15.39 29.09 -27.65
CA PRO A 253 14.43 29.00 -28.75
C PRO A 253 14.89 29.78 -29.98
N GLY A 254 14.43 29.38 -31.16
CA GLY A 254 14.48 30.18 -32.38
C GLY A 254 13.33 31.21 -32.47
N THR A 255 13.23 31.89 -33.62
CA THR A 255 12.20 32.93 -33.91
C THR A 255 11.09 32.44 -34.84
N THR A 256 10.98 31.12 -35.03
CA THR A 256 9.98 30.48 -35.90
C THR A 256 9.08 29.55 -35.10
N SER A 257 7.96 29.11 -35.67
CA SER A 257 7.10 28.05 -35.10
C SER A 257 7.09 26.88 -36.09
N PRO A 258 7.27 25.61 -35.64
CA PRO A 258 7.43 25.14 -34.25
C PRO A 258 8.85 25.30 -33.68
N GLN A 259 9.00 25.20 -32.35
CA GLN A 259 10.30 25.12 -31.64
C GLN A 259 10.37 23.96 -30.66
N THR A 260 11.54 23.31 -30.59
CA THR A 260 11.83 22.25 -29.62
C THR A 260 12.60 22.80 -28.44
N TYR A 261 12.11 22.53 -27.23
CA TYR A 261 12.79 22.77 -25.97
C TYR A 261 13.32 21.44 -25.46
N ALA A 262 14.63 21.38 -25.21
CA ALA A 262 15.29 20.19 -24.68
C ALA A 262 16.18 20.54 -23.49
N TRP A 263 16.40 19.57 -22.61
CA TRP A 263 17.35 19.68 -21.50
C TRP A 263 18.25 18.45 -21.46
N SER A 264 19.52 18.64 -21.10
CA SER A 264 20.51 17.56 -21.01
C SER A 264 20.96 17.28 -19.58
N SER A 265 20.81 18.25 -18.66
CA SER A 265 21.13 18.10 -17.25
C SER A 265 19.88 17.82 -16.42
N ALA A 266 20.00 17.02 -15.37
CA ALA A 266 18.95 16.94 -14.37
C ALA A 266 18.74 18.32 -13.72
N HIS A 267 17.50 18.62 -13.35
CA HIS A 267 17.02 19.86 -12.74
C HIS A 267 17.28 21.10 -13.61
N PRO A 268 16.74 21.17 -14.84
CA PRO A 268 16.74 22.43 -15.57
C PRO A 268 15.94 23.49 -14.80
N ALA A 269 16.14 24.77 -15.12
CA ALA A 269 15.42 25.86 -14.47
C ALA A 269 13.90 25.66 -14.57
N VAL A 270 13.17 26.09 -13.54
CA VAL A 270 11.70 26.09 -13.54
C VAL A 270 11.23 27.46 -14.02
N PRO A 271 10.77 27.60 -15.28
CA PRO A 271 10.49 28.90 -15.89
C PRO A 271 9.25 29.61 -15.34
N GLY A 272 8.35 28.88 -14.68
CA GLY A 272 7.00 29.39 -14.37
C GLY A 272 6.17 29.54 -15.64
N THR A 273 5.24 30.50 -15.65
CA THR A 273 4.42 30.83 -16.83
C THR A 273 5.20 31.75 -17.77
N VAL A 274 5.35 31.32 -19.01
CA VAL A 274 6.02 32.07 -20.09
C VAL A 274 5.05 32.32 -21.25
N THR A 275 5.37 33.24 -22.15
CA THR A 275 4.48 33.63 -23.26
C THR A 275 5.10 33.44 -24.63
N VAL A 276 4.30 32.90 -25.56
CA VAL A 276 4.60 32.93 -27.00
C VAL A 276 3.88 34.12 -27.60
N THR A 277 4.59 34.95 -28.37
CA THR A 277 4.03 36.16 -28.98
C THR A 277 4.08 36.05 -30.51
N ALA A 278 2.93 36.24 -31.15
CA ALA A 278 2.83 36.43 -32.59
C ALA A 278 2.93 37.93 -32.90
N HIS A 279 3.75 38.31 -33.87
CA HIS A 279 3.77 39.64 -34.45
C HIS A 279 3.23 39.58 -35.87
N ASN A 280 2.30 40.45 -36.22
CA ASN A 280 1.90 40.63 -37.62
C ASN A 280 2.92 41.49 -38.39
N ALA A 281 2.81 41.60 -39.72
CA ALA A 281 3.79 42.36 -40.49
C ALA A 281 3.75 43.89 -40.24
N ALA A 282 2.68 44.40 -39.62
CA ALA A 282 2.56 45.76 -39.11
C ALA A 282 3.22 45.99 -37.74
N GLY A 283 3.67 44.93 -37.07
CA GLY A 283 4.37 44.98 -35.78
C GLY A 283 3.43 44.98 -34.57
N LEU A 284 2.12 44.81 -34.77
CA LEU A 284 1.16 44.56 -33.69
C LEU A 284 1.27 43.11 -33.24
N SER A 285 0.89 42.84 -31.98
CA SER A 285 1.15 41.54 -31.37
C SER A 285 0.02 41.03 -30.49
N ALA A 286 -0.08 39.70 -30.42
CA ALA A 286 -0.88 38.99 -29.44
C ALA A 286 -0.09 37.82 -28.86
N SER A 287 -0.35 37.49 -27.59
CA SER A 287 0.43 36.48 -26.85
C SER A 287 -0.46 35.44 -26.20
N ALA A 288 0.06 34.22 -26.08
CA ALA A 288 -0.57 33.13 -25.33
C ALA A 288 0.43 32.55 -24.31
N PRO A 289 0.00 32.33 -23.05
CA PRO A 289 0.86 31.76 -22.03
C PRO A 289 0.92 30.23 -22.11
N PHE A 290 2.06 29.65 -21.72
CA PHE A 290 2.18 28.25 -21.34
C PHE A 290 3.13 28.09 -20.16
N SER A 291 3.05 26.95 -19.47
CA SER A 291 3.98 26.57 -18.41
C SER A 291 4.65 25.24 -18.72
N ALA A 292 5.93 25.17 -18.42
CA ALA A 292 6.65 23.91 -18.30
C ALA A 292 6.83 23.61 -16.81
N THR A 293 6.10 22.63 -16.29
CA THR A 293 6.05 22.31 -14.86
C THR A 293 6.78 21.01 -14.57
N PRO A 294 7.75 20.97 -13.65
CA PRO A 294 8.40 19.71 -13.29
C PRO A 294 7.42 18.83 -12.51
N ASP A 295 7.45 17.54 -12.82
CA ASP A 295 6.90 16.49 -11.97
C ASP A 295 7.98 15.43 -11.72
N ASN A 296 8.44 15.42 -10.46
CA ASN A 296 9.56 14.61 -9.99
C ASN A 296 9.13 13.64 -8.89
N THR A 297 7.84 13.58 -8.59
CA THR A 297 7.30 12.80 -7.49
C THR A 297 6.51 11.64 -8.06
N GLY A 298 6.74 10.44 -7.55
CA GLY A 298 5.83 9.33 -7.84
C GLY A 298 4.52 9.48 -7.08
N PRO A 299 3.53 8.62 -7.37
CA PRO A 299 2.24 8.65 -6.69
C PRO A 299 2.35 8.57 -5.16
N ALA A 300 1.39 9.15 -4.46
CA ALA A 300 1.30 9.17 -2.99
C ALA A 300 -0.02 8.54 -2.48
N GLY A 301 -0.04 8.13 -1.21
CA GLY A 301 -1.26 7.59 -0.58
C GLY A 301 -1.68 6.19 -1.03
N GLY A 302 -0.83 5.48 -1.78
CA GLY A 302 -1.03 4.06 -2.08
C GLY A 302 -0.73 3.15 -0.89
N SER A 303 -1.05 1.87 -1.06
CA SER A 303 -0.95 0.87 0.01
C SER A 303 -0.76 -0.54 -0.55
N VAL A 304 -0.28 -1.44 0.31
CA VAL A 304 -0.33 -2.89 0.11
C VAL A 304 -0.62 -3.53 1.47
N ASP A 305 -1.53 -4.50 1.51
CA ASP A 305 -1.90 -5.21 2.73
C ASP A 305 -2.22 -6.67 2.42
N PHE A 306 -1.93 -7.54 3.38
CA PHE A 306 -2.06 -9.00 3.29
C PHE A 306 -1.94 -9.60 4.69
N VAL A 307 -2.24 -10.89 4.84
CA VAL A 307 -2.17 -11.56 6.14
C VAL A 307 -0.82 -11.38 6.85
N ASN A 308 -0.86 -11.05 8.14
CA ASN A 308 0.31 -11.02 9.00
C ASN A 308 0.32 -12.25 9.91
N GLY A 309 1.41 -13.01 9.92
CA GLY A 309 1.49 -14.28 10.65
C GLY A 309 1.10 -15.46 9.76
N ALA A 310 0.43 -16.45 10.33
CA ALA A 310 0.10 -17.69 9.63
C ALA A 310 -0.74 -17.43 8.37
N ALA A 311 -0.37 -18.05 7.26
CA ALA A 311 -0.95 -17.79 5.95
C ALA A 311 -1.52 -19.07 5.30
N PRO A 312 -2.65 -18.98 4.57
CA PRO A 312 -3.25 -20.12 3.87
C PRO A 312 -2.58 -20.43 2.52
N ALA A 313 -3.03 -21.52 1.87
CA ALA A 313 -2.56 -22.00 0.57
C ALA A 313 -2.44 -20.92 -0.54
N SER A 314 -3.34 -19.95 -0.53
CA SER A 314 -3.33 -18.78 -1.40
C SER A 314 -3.40 -17.50 -0.58
N ILE A 315 -2.52 -16.55 -0.84
CA ILE A 315 -2.47 -15.28 -0.10
C ILE A 315 -3.25 -14.22 -0.89
N THR A 316 -4.32 -13.69 -0.31
CA THR A 316 -5.01 -12.51 -0.83
C THR A 316 -4.23 -11.25 -0.44
N VAL A 317 -3.93 -10.42 -1.43
CA VAL A 317 -3.22 -9.16 -1.28
C VAL A 317 -4.09 -8.03 -1.79
N THR A 318 -4.38 -7.05 -0.94
CA THR A 318 -5.10 -5.83 -1.30
C THR A 318 -4.08 -4.71 -1.46
N PHE A 319 -4.32 -3.81 -2.41
CA PHE A 319 -3.45 -2.67 -2.65
C PHE A 319 -4.21 -1.52 -3.31
N SER A 320 -3.65 -0.33 -3.18
CA SER A 320 -4.11 0.89 -3.83
C SER A 320 -2.94 1.58 -4.50
N ALA A 321 -3.16 2.09 -5.70
CA ALA A 321 -2.15 2.85 -6.43
C ALA A 321 -1.95 4.27 -5.90
N GLY A 322 -2.84 4.72 -5.00
CA GLY A 322 -2.85 6.10 -4.51
C GLY A 322 -3.28 7.08 -5.60
N THR A 323 -2.88 8.33 -5.42
CA THR A 323 -3.10 9.41 -6.40
C THR A 323 -1.78 10.11 -6.67
N ASP A 324 -1.69 10.72 -7.83
CA ASP A 324 -0.56 11.58 -8.18
C ASP A 324 -1.10 12.99 -8.50
N ALA A 325 -0.45 14.00 -7.92
CA ALA A 325 -0.90 15.39 -8.02
C ALA A 325 -0.43 16.08 -9.31
N GLY A 326 0.55 15.49 -10.01
CA GLY A 326 1.10 16.02 -11.25
C GLY A 326 0.42 15.37 -12.45
N VAL A 327 1.10 14.43 -13.09
CA VAL A 327 0.66 13.82 -14.36
C VAL A 327 -0.35 12.67 -14.20
N GLY A 328 -0.63 12.28 -12.95
CA GLY A 328 -1.54 11.18 -12.65
C GLY A 328 -0.83 9.82 -12.66
N VAL A 329 -1.54 8.81 -12.14
CA VAL A 329 -1.01 7.44 -12.02
C VAL A 329 -1.02 6.75 -13.38
N LEU A 330 0.08 6.06 -13.73
CA LEU A 330 0.14 5.24 -14.93
C LEU A 330 -0.67 3.96 -14.75
N GLY A 331 -1.89 3.96 -15.29
CA GLY A 331 -2.83 2.84 -15.16
C GLY A 331 -2.44 1.53 -15.85
N ALA A 332 -1.29 1.45 -16.55
CA ALA A 332 -0.89 0.29 -17.35
C ALA A 332 0.46 -0.34 -16.96
N ALA A 333 1.02 -0.03 -15.79
CA ALA A 333 2.35 -0.53 -15.40
C ALA A 333 2.60 -0.82 -13.90
N PRO A 334 1.64 -0.75 -12.96
CA PRO A 334 1.99 -1.05 -11.57
C PRO A 334 2.34 -2.52 -11.41
N LEU A 335 3.28 -2.81 -10.51
CA LEU A 335 3.81 -4.15 -10.27
C LEU A 335 3.51 -4.57 -8.83
N LEU A 336 2.81 -5.68 -8.68
CA LEU A 336 2.76 -6.40 -7.41
C LEU A 336 3.95 -7.35 -7.35
N GLN A 337 4.81 -7.17 -6.35
CA GLN A 337 6.03 -7.94 -6.18
C GLN A 337 6.05 -8.64 -4.82
N ARG A 338 6.75 -9.78 -4.77
CA ARG A 338 6.90 -10.61 -3.58
C ARG A 338 8.36 -10.95 -3.33
N ALA A 339 8.78 -10.86 -2.08
CA ALA A 339 10.03 -11.41 -1.58
C ALA A 339 9.72 -12.60 -0.67
N GLN A 340 10.66 -13.55 -0.57
CA GLN A 340 10.51 -14.72 0.28
C GLN A 340 11.74 -15.00 1.15
N ALA A 341 11.52 -15.69 2.27
CA ALA A 341 12.55 -16.20 3.17
C ALA A 341 12.22 -17.63 3.61
N THR A 342 13.20 -18.39 4.10
CA THR A 342 12.94 -19.68 4.78
C THR A 342 12.24 -19.43 6.12
N LEU A 343 11.26 -20.25 6.46
CA LEU A 343 10.59 -20.25 7.76
C LEU A 343 11.10 -21.43 8.59
N THR A 344 11.66 -21.14 9.76
CA THR A 344 12.13 -22.15 10.73
C THR A 344 11.41 -21.95 12.04
N GLY A 345 10.58 -22.90 12.45
CA GLY A 345 9.58 -22.68 13.49
C GLY A 345 8.68 -21.51 13.08
N ASN A 346 8.73 -20.42 13.83
CA ASN A 346 8.01 -19.16 13.54
C ASN A 346 8.92 -17.99 13.14
N THR A 347 10.22 -18.26 12.99
CA THR A 347 11.20 -17.23 12.64
C THR A 347 11.45 -17.23 11.15
N CYS A 348 11.27 -16.07 10.52
CA CYS A 348 11.63 -15.85 9.14
C CYS A 348 13.12 -15.55 9.03
N GLY A 349 13.82 -16.23 8.13
CA GLY A 349 15.18 -15.88 7.76
C GLY A 349 15.27 -14.56 6.98
N SER A 350 16.41 -14.32 6.35
CA SER A 350 16.60 -13.15 5.48
C SER A 350 15.75 -13.25 4.22
N PHE A 351 15.02 -12.17 3.92
CA PHE A 351 14.25 -12.07 2.68
C PHE A 351 15.17 -11.83 1.49
N GLY A 352 14.91 -12.54 0.39
CA GLY A 352 15.55 -12.30 -0.90
C GLY A 352 15.03 -11.02 -1.59
N ALA A 353 15.47 -10.81 -2.82
CA ALA A 353 14.98 -9.71 -3.66
C ALA A 353 13.48 -9.87 -3.98
N PHE A 354 12.78 -8.74 -4.12
CA PHE A 354 11.42 -8.72 -4.63
C PHE A 354 11.39 -9.05 -6.12
N ALA A 355 10.45 -9.90 -6.52
CA ALA A 355 10.16 -10.23 -7.91
C ALA A 355 8.67 -10.08 -8.19
N THR A 356 8.29 -9.69 -9.40
CA THR A 356 6.90 -9.58 -9.81
C THR A 356 6.22 -10.94 -9.72
N VAL A 357 5.08 -11.01 -9.01
CA VAL A 357 4.32 -12.26 -8.91
C VAL A 357 3.74 -12.63 -10.28
N THR A 358 3.44 -13.91 -10.51
CA THR A 358 2.79 -14.33 -11.77
C THR A 358 1.44 -13.64 -11.87
N GLY A 359 1.18 -12.91 -12.97
CA GLY A 359 -0.02 -12.08 -13.11
C GLY A 359 0.03 -10.74 -12.36
N GLY A 360 1.16 -10.39 -11.74
CA GLY A 360 1.36 -9.17 -10.96
C GLY A 360 1.71 -7.92 -11.78
N THR A 361 1.57 -7.95 -13.10
CA THR A 361 1.74 -6.77 -13.97
C THR A 361 0.37 -6.18 -14.27
N ASN A 362 0.14 -4.94 -13.84
CA ASN A 362 -1.17 -4.29 -13.84
C ASN A 362 -2.31 -5.13 -13.20
N PRO A 363 -2.11 -5.68 -11.98
CA PRO A 363 -3.10 -6.55 -11.36
C PRO A 363 -4.30 -5.76 -10.81
N SER A 364 -5.47 -6.39 -10.78
CA SER A 364 -6.63 -5.87 -10.04
C SER A 364 -6.52 -6.20 -8.54
N SER A 365 -6.93 -5.25 -7.71
CA SER A 365 -7.05 -5.44 -6.25
C SER A 365 -8.49 -5.86 -5.89
N PRO A 366 -8.71 -6.87 -5.03
CA PRO A 366 -7.70 -7.76 -4.44
C PRO A 366 -7.09 -8.73 -5.46
N PHE A 367 -5.82 -9.09 -5.25
CA PHE A 367 -5.11 -10.12 -6.01
C PHE A 367 -4.93 -11.38 -5.17
N THR A 368 -5.13 -12.56 -5.76
CA THR A 368 -4.90 -13.84 -5.09
C THR A 368 -3.62 -14.49 -5.61
N ASP A 369 -2.61 -14.57 -4.75
CA ASP A 369 -1.35 -15.26 -5.06
C ASP A 369 -1.44 -16.73 -4.62
N ALA A 370 -1.62 -17.62 -5.59
CA ALA A 370 -1.73 -19.07 -5.38
C ALA A 370 -0.40 -19.84 -5.44
N THR A 371 0.72 -19.13 -5.66
CA THR A 371 2.05 -19.73 -5.79
C THR A 371 2.93 -19.82 -4.52
N PRO A 372 2.56 -19.30 -3.32
CA PRO A 372 3.38 -19.45 -2.14
C PRO A 372 3.54 -20.93 -1.75
N ALA A 373 4.79 -21.37 -1.57
CA ALA A 373 5.16 -22.68 -1.04
C ALA A 373 5.16 -22.70 0.50
N ILE A 374 4.99 -23.90 1.07
CA ILE A 374 5.17 -24.17 2.51
C ILE A 374 6.63 -24.03 2.97
N GLY A 375 6.83 -23.84 4.27
CA GLY A 375 8.15 -23.65 4.88
C GLY A 375 8.80 -22.30 4.55
N ARG A 376 7.98 -21.27 4.24
CA ARG A 376 8.47 -19.97 3.75
C ARG A 376 7.72 -18.80 4.40
N CYS A 377 8.40 -17.67 4.47
CA CYS A 377 7.79 -16.37 4.76
C CYS A 377 7.73 -15.51 3.50
N TYR A 378 6.72 -14.65 3.41
CA TYR A 378 6.49 -13.77 2.27
C TYR A 378 6.24 -12.33 2.72
N ARG A 379 6.79 -11.40 1.93
CA ARG A 379 6.48 -9.96 1.99
C ARG A 379 6.05 -9.51 0.61
N TYR A 380 5.10 -8.59 0.55
CA TYR A 380 4.65 -7.97 -0.70
C TYR A 380 4.96 -6.49 -0.72
N GLN A 381 5.22 -5.98 -1.92
CA GLN A 381 5.29 -4.55 -2.20
C GLN A 381 4.54 -4.24 -3.49
N TYR A 382 3.98 -3.04 -3.57
CA TYR A 382 3.27 -2.55 -4.75
C TYR A 382 4.02 -1.35 -5.32
N VAL A 383 4.61 -1.53 -6.51
CA VAL A 383 5.42 -0.50 -7.18
C VAL A 383 4.56 0.18 -8.22
N VAL A 384 4.39 1.49 -8.08
CA VAL A 384 3.46 2.28 -8.91
C VAL A 384 4.21 3.43 -9.52
N ALA A 385 4.01 3.65 -10.83
CA ALA A 385 4.58 4.77 -11.56
C ALA A 385 3.51 5.82 -11.87
N ASP A 386 3.91 7.09 -11.95
CA ASP A 386 3.14 8.11 -12.66
C ASP A 386 3.30 7.98 -14.18
N VAL A 387 2.56 8.79 -14.96
CA VAL A 387 2.61 8.77 -16.44
C VAL A 387 3.98 9.14 -17.01
N LEU A 388 4.81 9.88 -16.28
CA LEU A 388 6.17 10.20 -16.69
C LEU A 388 7.15 9.05 -16.37
N GLY A 389 6.78 8.09 -15.50
CA GLY A 389 7.60 7.00 -14.98
C GLY A 389 8.22 7.19 -13.58
N ASN A 390 7.71 8.09 -12.71
CA ASN A 390 8.25 8.33 -11.37
C ASN A 390 7.65 7.27 -10.48
N THR A 391 8.49 6.42 -9.88
CA THR A 391 8.02 5.24 -9.15
C THR A 391 7.97 5.50 -7.66
N THR A 392 6.87 5.11 -7.02
CA THR A 392 6.77 4.94 -5.57
C THR A 392 6.55 3.47 -5.25
N THR A 393 7.24 2.96 -4.24
CA THR A 393 7.06 1.60 -3.73
C THR A 393 6.30 1.64 -2.41
N TYR A 394 5.12 1.04 -2.38
CA TYR A 394 4.34 0.84 -1.16
C TYR A 394 4.67 -0.53 -0.56
N GLY A 395 5.08 -0.54 0.70
CA GLY A 395 5.34 -1.77 1.46
C GLY A 395 4.39 -1.93 2.64
N SER A 396 4.37 -3.13 3.21
CA SER A 396 3.70 -3.44 4.48
C SER A 396 4.71 -4.00 5.48
N ALA A 397 4.45 -3.80 6.77
CA ALA A 397 5.19 -4.46 7.85
C ALA A 397 4.79 -5.95 8.00
N ASN A 398 3.69 -6.37 7.38
CA ASN A 398 3.15 -7.72 7.51
C ASN A 398 4.11 -8.76 6.92
N VAL A 399 4.10 -9.95 7.52
CA VAL A 399 4.84 -11.11 7.03
C VAL A 399 3.92 -12.32 7.03
N ALA A 400 3.61 -12.84 5.85
CA ALA A 400 2.82 -14.06 5.71
C ALA A 400 3.73 -15.29 5.88
N LYS A 401 3.35 -16.23 6.75
CA LYS A 401 4.13 -17.41 7.14
C LYS A 401 3.37 -18.67 6.74
N ARG A 402 3.89 -19.41 5.76
CA ARG A 402 3.33 -20.70 5.35
C ARG A 402 4.05 -21.83 6.07
N TYR A 403 3.46 -22.33 7.15
CA TYR A 403 3.99 -23.47 7.90
C TYR A 403 3.87 -24.76 7.10
N SER A 404 4.76 -25.71 7.35
CA SER A 404 4.76 -27.02 6.70
C SER A 404 3.99 -28.09 7.48
N THR A 405 3.78 -27.89 8.78
CA THR A 405 3.11 -28.84 9.68
C THR A 405 2.40 -28.11 10.80
N TYR A 406 1.42 -28.76 11.42
CA TYR A 406 0.76 -28.27 12.63
C TYR A 406 1.76 -28.02 13.77
N ALA A 407 2.64 -29.00 14.01
CA ALA A 407 3.70 -28.92 15.02
C ALA A 407 4.62 -27.69 14.84
N ALA A 408 4.94 -27.32 13.59
CA ALA A 408 5.76 -26.13 13.31
C ALA A 408 5.02 -24.82 13.60
N ALA A 409 3.70 -24.79 13.42
CA ALA A 409 2.87 -23.62 13.71
C ALA A 409 2.68 -23.42 15.21
N VAL A 410 2.19 -24.46 15.90
CA VAL A 410 1.98 -24.45 17.36
C VAL A 410 3.31 -24.28 18.10
N GLY A 411 4.27 -25.18 17.88
CA GLY A 411 5.58 -25.17 18.54
C GLY A 411 6.43 -23.93 18.23
N GLY A 412 6.14 -23.22 17.14
CA GLY A 412 6.80 -21.97 16.80
C GLY A 412 6.15 -20.73 17.42
N ALA A 413 4.91 -20.78 17.88
CA ALA A 413 4.21 -19.60 18.35
C ALA A 413 4.96 -18.96 19.55
N PRO A 414 5.23 -17.63 19.54
CA PRO A 414 6.13 -17.03 20.53
C PRO A 414 5.51 -17.00 21.93
N SER A 415 4.17 -17.06 21.99
CA SER A 415 3.39 -17.10 23.20
C SER A 415 3.13 -18.52 23.69
N LEU A 416 3.58 -19.58 23.01
CA LEU A 416 3.32 -20.95 23.46
C LEU A 416 3.89 -21.17 24.86
N GLY A 417 3.03 -21.55 25.80
CA GLY A 417 3.40 -21.81 27.20
C GLY A 417 3.52 -23.30 27.50
N ARG A 418 2.54 -24.10 27.07
CA ARG A 418 2.52 -25.56 27.20
C ARG A 418 1.87 -26.19 25.98
N TRP A 419 2.34 -27.36 25.59
CA TRP A 419 1.71 -28.14 24.52
C TRP A 419 1.71 -29.61 24.89
N TYR A 420 0.55 -30.10 25.31
CA TYR A 420 0.35 -31.49 25.70
C TYR A 420 -0.15 -32.28 24.51
N ARG A 421 0.72 -33.16 24.01
CA ARG A 421 0.35 -34.17 23.02
C ARG A 421 -0.11 -35.38 23.78
N LEU A 422 -1.38 -35.74 23.61
CA LEU A 422 -2.01 -36.72 24.48
C LEU A 422 -1.74 -38.14 23.97
N GLY A 423 -2.34 -39.12 24.62
CA GLY A 423 -2.58 -40.44 24.04
C GLY A 423 -1.39 -41.39 23.94
N GLU A 424 -0.28 -41.17 24.62
CA GLU A 424 0.89 -42.06 24.57
C GLU A 424 0.54 -43.47 25.05
N ALA A 425 0.89 -44.51 24.28
CA ALA A 425 0.45 -45.88 24.58
C ALA A 425 0.92 -46.39 25.96
N THR A 426 0.07 -47.17 26.63
CA THR A 426 0.44 -47.89 27.87
C THR A 426 1.65 -48.79 27.61
N ILE A 427 2.70 -48.62 28.41
CA ILE A 427 3.97 -49.34 28.26
C ILE A 427 3.81 -50.82 28.68
N SER A 428 3.06 -51.05 29.75
CA SER A 428 2.84 -52.38 30.33
C SER A 428 1.49 -52.42 31.04
N ALA A 429 0.69 -53.48 30.83
CA ALA A 429 -0.51 -53.75 31.61
C ALA A 429 -0.65 -55.23 31.98
N ASP A 430 -1.23 -55.52 33.15
CA ASP A 430 -1.64 -56.85 33.59
C ASP A 430 -2.93 -56.79 34.43
N ASN A 431 -4.04 -57.34 33.96
CA ASN A 431 -5.30 -57.45 34.73
C ASN A 431 -5.32 -58.65 35.70
N MET A 432 -4.17 -59.28 35.96
CA MET A 432 -3.98 -60.36 36.93
C MET A 432 -4.88 -61.61 36.71
N THR A 433 -5.53 -61.73 35.56
CA THR A 433 -6.39 -62.86 35.15
C THR A 433 -5.61 -64.16 34.92
N GLY A 434 -5.97 -65.27 35.56
CA GLY A 434 -5.25 -66.53 35.39
C GLY A 434 -5.81 -67.67 36.24
N ALA A 435 -5.23 -68.86 36.09
CA ALA A 435 -5.62 -70.00 36.91
C ALA A 435 -5.28 -69.76 38.39
N THR A 436 -6.24 -70.04 39.28
CA THR A 436 -6.03 -69.98 40.73
C THR A 436 -4.78 -70.75 41.13
N GLY A 437 -3.90 -70.14 41.93
CA GLY A 437 -2.66 -70.76 42.37
C GLY A 437 -1.47 -70.56 41.43
N ALA A 438 -1.67 -70.04 40.22
CA ALA A 438 -0.57 -69.74 39.30
C ALA A 438 0.35 -68.64 39.87
N THR A 439 1.64 -68.70 39.53
CA THR A 439 2.62 -67.68 39.93
C THR A 439 2.56 -66.46 39.00
N LEU A 440 2.88 -65.27 39.51
CA LEU A 440 2.95 -64.03 38.73
C LEU A 440 3.93 -64.12 37.54
N GLN A 441 4.98 -64.93 37.63
CA GLN A 441 5.98 -65.08 36.58
C GLN A 441 5.54 -66.03 35.47
N SER A 442 4.56 -66.89 35.73
CA SER A 442 4.04 -67.87 34.76
C SER A 442 3.03 -67.30 33.76
N ARG A 443 2.76 -65.99 33.82
CA ARG A 443 1.77 -65.27 33.00
C ARG A 443 2.44 -64.20 32.14
N ALA A 444 1.80 -63.90 31.02
CA ALA A 444 2.06 -62.71 30.22
C ALA A 444 0.91 -61.72 30.44
N GLY A 445 1.22 -60.45 30.67
CA GLY A 445 0.22 -59.38 30.75
C GLY A 445 -0.39 -59.06 29.38
N GLU A 446 -1.45 -58.24 29.36
CA GLU A 446 -2.24 -57.91 28.16
C GLU A 446 -1.45 -57.14 27.08
N THR A 447 -0.35 -56.47 27.44
CA THR A 447 0.60 -55.87 26.47
C THR A 447 1.86 -56.73 26.29
N ALA A 448 1.75 -58.06 26.50
CA ALA A 448 2.83 -59.06 26.44
C ALA A 448 4.00 -58.83 27.42
N ALA A 449 3.77 -58.08 28.51
CA ALA A 449 4.75 -57.90 29.56
C ALA A 449 4.93 -59.21 30.35
N THR A 450 6.16 -59.72 30.42
CA THR A 450 6.53 -60.82 31.33
C THR A 450 7.02 -60.27 32.65
N TRP A 451 6.71 -60.97 33.74
CA TRP A 451 7.11 -60.59 35.10
C TRP A 451 8.37 -61.31 35.56
N THR A 452 9.27 -60.57 36.19
CA THR A 452 10.50 -61.11 36.77
C THR A 452 10.56 -60.77 38.27
N LYS A 453 10.92 -61.74 39.10
CA LYS A 453 11.18 -61.51 40.53
C LYS A 453 12.56 -60.89 40.71
N LEU A 454 12.63 -59.75 41.38
CA LEU A 454 13.89 -59.12 41.78
C LEU A 454 14.38 -59.65 43.13
N LEU A 455 13.49 -59.69 44.13
CA LEU A 455 13.81 -60.01 45.53
C LEU A 455 12.69 -60.86 46.16
N GLY A 456 13.03 -61.60 47.22
CA GLY A 456 12.08 -62.35 48.06
C GLY A 456 12.10 -63.86 47.83
N SER A 457 11.72 -64.62 48.86
CA SER A 457 11.72 -66.10 48.87
C SER A 457 10.35 -66.72 48.56
N ALA A 458 9.27 -65.93 48.61
CA ALA A 458 7.89 -66.35 48.32
C ALA A 458 7.48 -65.96 46.89
N ASP A 459 6.45 -66.58 46.34
CA ASP A 459 5.87 -66.21 45.03
C ASP A 459 4.63 -65.32 45.17
N GLY A 460 4.36 -64.51 44.16
CA GLY A 460 3.06 -63.86 44.00
C GLY A 460 2.09 -64.85 43.35
N ILE A 461 0.90 -65.03 43.92
CA ILE A 461 -0.05 -66.07 43.52
C ILE A 461 -1.37 -65.44 43.08
N ILE A 462 -1.95 -65.97 42.01
CA ILE A 462 -3.26 -65.57 41.50
C ILE A 462 -4.37 -66.20 42.34
N THR A 463 -5.29 -65.39 42.85
CA THR A 463 -6.48 -65.83 43.57
C THR A 463 -7.55 -66.37 42.63
N ASP A 464 -8.58 -66.99 43.18
CA ASP A 464 -9.78 -67.44 42.48
C ASP A 464 -10.62 -66.31 41.86
N LEU A 465 -10.37 -65.07 42.28
CA LEU A 465 -10.97 -63.87 41.72
C LEU A 465 -10.05 -63.15 40.71
N GLY A 466 -8.95 -63.79 40.27
CA GLY A 466 -8.03 -63.21 39.29
C GLY A 466 -7.20 -62.04 39.85
N ARG A 467 -6.82 -62.10 41.13
CA ARG A 467 -6.05 -61.02 41.80
C ARG A 467 -4.69 -61.54 42.25
N LEU A 468 -3.72 -60.66 42.33
CA LEU A 468 -2.39 -60.97 42.84
C LEU A 468 -2.33 -60.79 44.36
N ARG A 469 -1.88 -61.83 45.07
CA ARG A 469 -1.52 -61.76 46.50
C ARG A 469 -0.16 -62.38 46.76
N LYS A 470 0.40 -62.17 47.95
CA LYS A 470 1.57 -62.93 48.41
C LYS A 470 1.19 -64.41 48.60
N GLY A 471 2.05 -65.31 48.15
CA GLY A 471 1.98 -66.75 48.39
C GLY A 471 2.96 -67.21 49.47
N GLY A 472 2.55 -68.17 50.29
CA GLY A 472 3.38 -68.74 51.35
C GLY A 472 3.61 -67.80 52.53
N ASN A 473 4.19 -68.33 53.61
CA ASN A 473 4.51 -67.58 54.81
C ASN A 473 6.01 -67.26 54.82
N SER A 474 6.39 -65.99 54.58
CA SER A 474 7.78 -65.55 54.51
C SER A 474 7.93 -64.17 55.15
N THR A 475 8.99 -64.00 55.93
CA THR A 475 9.37 -62.75 56.61
C THR A 475 9.92 -61.67 55.67
N TYR A 476 10.10 -61.96 54.39
CA TYR A 476 10.62 -61.01 53.41
C TYR A 476 9.60 -60.67 52.32
N GLY A 477 9.49 -59.38 52.03
CA GLY A 477 8.74 -58.81 50.93
C GLY A 477 9.28 -59.29 49.58
N ASN A 478 8.38 -59.50 48.62
CA ASN A 478 8.73 -59.89 47.27
C ASN A 478 8.61 -58.67 46.36
N VAL A 479 9.63 -58.41 45.54
CA VAL A 479 9.60 -57.34 44.55
C VAL A 479 9.62 -57.95 43.16
N TYR A 480 8.66 -57.55 42.33
CA TYR A 480 8.53 -57.96 40.94
C TYR A 480 8.58 -56.74 40.03
N TYR A 481 9.04 -56.95 38.81
CA TYR A 481 8.98 -55.94 37.76
C TYR A 481 8.55 -56.54 36.43
N THR A 482 7.93 -55.72 35.59
CA THR A 482 7.66 -56.07 34.20
C THR A 482 8.90 -55.82 33.36
N ASN A 483 9.18 -56.68 32.38
CA ASN A 483 10.41 -56.60 31.60
C ASN A 483 10.46 -55.39 30.64
N ALA A 484 9.32 -54.73 30.39
CA ALA A 484 9.24 -53.51 29.59
C ALA A 484 10.02 -52.37 30.27
N ILE A 485 10.83 -51.67 29.48
CA ILE A 485 11.62 -50.52 29.93
C ILE A 485 10.90 -49.26 29.43
N PRO A 486 10.39 -48.40 30.34
CA PRO A 486 9.85 -47.11 29.95
C PRO A 486 10.86 -46.27 29.15
N PRO A 487 10.42 -45.51 28.13
CA PRO A 487 11.31 -44.74 27.26
C PRO A 487 11.97 -43.56 27.97
N SER A 488 11.38 -43.08 29.06
CA SER A 488 11.93 -42.04 29.92
C SER A 488 11.85 -42.48 31.39
N ALA A 489 12.54 -41.74 32.27
CA ALA A 489 12.41 -41.94 33.71
C ALA A 489 11.10 -41.41 34.29
N ASP A 490 10.30 -40.76 33.46
CA ASP A 490 9.05 -40.18 33.86
C ASP A 490 7.94 -41.09 33.40
N TYR A 491 7.18 -41.60 34.36
CA TYR A 491 6.04 -42.48 34.16
C TYR A 491 5.35 -42.74 35.49
N LYS A 492 4.09 -43.14 35.38
CA LYS A 492 3.26 -43.55 36.49
C LYS A 492 3.10 -45.07 36.48
N VAL A 493 3.22 -45.67 37.66
CA VAL A 493 2.84 -47.05 37.93
C VAL A 493 1.55 -47.02 38.72
N GLU A 494 0.56 -47.84 38.37
CA GLU A 494 -0.70 -47.93 39.09
C GLU A 494 -1.23 -49.35 39.17
N ALA A 495 -2.00 -49.65 40.21
CA ALA A 495 -2.77 -50.88 40.35
C ALA A 495 -3.92 -50.67 41.32
N TYR A 496 -5.03 -51.36 41.07
CA TYR A 496 -6.11 -51.46 42.03
C TYR A 496 -5.70 -52.39 43.15
N SER A 497 -5.96 -51.99 44.39
CA SER A 497 -5.70 -52.79 45.56
C SER A 497 -6.95 -52.90 46.43
N SER A 498 -7.14 -54.05 47.07
CA SER A 498 -8.23 -54.26 48.04
C SER A 498 -7.71 -54.95 49.29
N GLN A 499 -8.32 -54.61 50.41
CA GLN A 499 -8.11 -55.28 51.70
C GLN A 499 -9.13 -56.41 51.86
N LYS A 500 -8.65 -57.60 52.20
CA LYS A 500 -9.49 -58.75 52.51
C LYS A 500 -9.24 -59.21 53.95
N ALA A 501 -10.28 -59.62 54.67
CA ALA A 501 -10.15 -60.24 55.98
C ALA A 501 -11.22 -61.32 56.19
N ASP A 502 -10.80 -62.48 56.71
CA ASP A 502 -11.65 -63.65 57.00
C ASP A 502 -12.54 -63.50 58.25
N ASN A 503 -12.20 -62.58 59.14
CA ASN A 503 -12.95 -62.13 60.33
C ASN A 503 -12.29 -60.82 60.79
N ASP A 504 -13.03 -59.91 61.43
CA ASP A 504 -12.73 -58.50 61.80
C ASP A 504 -11.42 -58.22 62.62
N ILE A 505 -10.49 -59.17 62.68
CA ILE A 505 -9.12 -58.99 63.16
C ILE A 505 -8.32 -58.36 62.01
N ARG A 506 -8.36 -57.03 62.00
CA ARG A 506 -7.45 -56.05 61.40
C ARG A 506 -6.14 -56.68 60.90
N LEU A 507 -5.83 -56.43 59.62
CA LEU A 507 -4.59 -56.75 58.87
C LEU A 507 -3.30 -56.24 59.55
N THR A 508 -3.01 -56.64 60.79
CA THR A 508 -1.81 -56.18 61.49
C THR A 508 -0.59 -56.69 60.73
N GLU A 509 0.26 -55.74 60.34
CA GLU A 509 1.60 -55.93 59.77
C GLU A 509 1.65 -56.37 58.30
N ASP A 510 0.54 -56.23 57.55
CA ASP A 510 0.55 -56.43 56.10
C ASP A 510 1.04 -55.18 55.33
N ALA A 511 1.78 -55.42 54.25
CA ALA A 511 2.31 -54.39 53.36
C ALA A 511 2.28 -54.82 51.89
N GLY A 512 2.04 -53.86 50.99
CA GLY A 512 2.12 -54.10 49.55
C GLY A 512 2.03 -52.79 48.76
N GLY A 513 2.47 -52.80 47.52
CA GLY A 513 2.34 -51.62 46.67
C GLY A 513 3.11 -51.71 45.37
N LEU A 514 3.63 -50.57 44.92
CA LEU A 514 4.17 -50.35 43.60
C LEU A 514 5.65 -49.98 43.67
N VAL A 515 6.41 -50.44 42.68
CA VAL A 515 7.81 -50.05 42.50
C VAL A 515 8.03 -49.43 41.13
N GLY A 516 8.94 -48.47 41.09
CA GLY A 516 9.29 -47.72 39.89
C GLY A 516 10.78 -47.41 39.83
N ARG A 517 11.27 -47.10 38.63
CA ARG A 517 12.69 -46.93 38.30
C ARG A 517 13.57 -48.08 38.78
N VAL A 518 13.08 -49.31 38.65
CA VAL A 518 13.78 -50.53 39.09
C VAL A 518 15.04 -50.74 38.28
N ASN A 519 16.19 -50.51 38.90
CA ASN A 519 17.50 -50.89 38.42
C ASN A 519 17.88 -52.27 38.98
N THR A 520 17.88 -53.26 38.09
CA THR A 520 18.11 -54.66 38.44
C THR A 520 19.58 -54.98 38.73
N GLY A 521 20.52 -54.16 38.27
CA GLY A 521 21.95 -54.36 38.54
C GLY A 521 22.37 -53.89 39.93
N THR A 522 21.69 -52.87 40.45
CA THR A 522 22.00 -52.29 41.77
C THR A 522 20.93 -52.56 42.83
N ASN A 523 19.78 -53.15 42.49
CA ASN A 523 18.63 -53.24 43.39
C ASN A 523 18.21 -51.85 43.92
N SER A 524 18.18 -50.85 43.04
CA SER A 524 17.71 -49.50 43.36
C SER A 524 16.33 -49.26 42.73
N TYR A 525 15.38 -48.72 43.49
CA TYR A 525 14.02 -48.41 43.03
C TYR A 525 13.32 -47.44 43.97
N TYR A 526 12.32 -46.71 43.46
CA TYR A 526 11.32 -46.06 44.31
C TYR A 526 10.20 -47.07 44.64
N MET A 527 9.66 -46.99 45.85
CA MET A 527 8.63 -47.90 46.33
C MET A 527 7.55 -47.11 47.07
N ALA A 528 6.34 -47.12 46.52
CA ALA A 528 5.14 -46.67 47.21
C ALA A 528 4.43 -47.89 47.79
N ARG A 529 4.26 -47.95 49.10
CA ARG A 529 3.58 -49.09 49.74
C ARG A 529 2.50 -48.62 50.70
N ARG A 530 1.41 -49.37 50.72
CA ARG A 530 0.41 -49.34 51.79
C ARG A 530 0.84 -50.32 52.85
N GLU A 531 0.84 -49.87 54.10
CA GLU A 531 1.27 -50.62 55.26
C GLU A 531 0.22 -50.52 56.36
N HIS A 532 0.04 -51.62 57.08
CA HIS A 532 -0.84 -51.68 58.23
C HIS A 532 0.01 -51.98 59.46
N TYR A 533 0.16 -51.02 60.36
CA TYR A 533 1.00 -51.19 61.55
C TYR A 533 0.25 -50.77 62.81
N ALA A 534 0.19 -51.66 63.81
CA ALA A 534 -0.46 -51.41 65.09
C ALA A 534 -1.85 -50.76 64.99
N SER A 535 -2.71 -51.29 64.09
CA SER A 535 -4.06 -50.80 63.77
C SER A 535 -4.17 -49.44 63.07
N THR A 536 -3.05 -48.82 62.68
CA THR A 536 -3.01 -47.61 61.86
C THR A 536 -2.55 -47.96 60.44
N GLY A 537 -3.26 -47.46 59.43
CA GLY A 537 -2.83 -47.56 58.05
C GLY A 537 -1.86 -46.42 57.69
N TYR A 538 -0.91 -46.72 56.82
CA TYR A 538 0.05 -45.77 56.27
C TYR A 538 0.17 -45.95 54.75
N LEU A 539 0.33 -44.84 54.04
CA LEU A 539 1.05 -44.84 52.77
C LEU A 539 2.47 -44.37 53.05
N ARG A 540 3.46 -45.07 52.52
CA ARG A 540 4.86 -44.69 52.67
C ARG A 540 5.57 -44.74 51.33
N LEU A 541 6.44 -43.77 51.12
CA LEU A 541 7.32 -43.68 49.97
C LEU A 541 8.77 -43.93 50.41
N TYR A 542 9.42 -44.88 49.77
CA TYR A 542 10.81 -45.23 49.99
C TYR A 542 11.64 -45.00 48.74
N ARG A 543 12.87 -44.53 48.94
CA ARG A 543 13.94 -44.67 47.97
C ARG A 543 14.84 -45.81 48.42
N VAL A 544 14.97 -46.84 47.59
CA VAL A 544 15.90 -47.95 47.81
C VAL A 544 17.12 -47.73 46.93
N VAL A 545 18.31 -47.63 47.52
CA VAL A 545 19.58 -47.48 46.79
C VAL A 545 20.49 -48.62 47.19
N ASN A 546 20.98 -49.40 46.23
CA ASN A 546 21.87 -50.53 46.51
C ASN A 546 21.27 -51.52 47.53
N GLY A 547 19.96 -51.79 47.41
CA GLY A 547 19.21 -52.64 48.35
C GLY A 547 18.91 -52.01 49.71
N THR A 548 19.36 -50.78 49.99
CA THR A 548 19.14 -50.11 51.28
C THR A 548 17.94 -49.14 51.20
N PRO A 549 16.84 -49.39 51.95
CA PRO A 549 15.65 -48.55 51.92
C PRO A 549 15.80 -47.31 52.80
N THR A 550 15.43 -46.15 52.27
CA THR A 550 15.29 -44.88 53.00
C THR A 550 13.85 -44.38 52.85
N LYS A 551 13.14 -44.16 53.97
CA LYS A 551 11.79 -43.56 53.93
C LYS A 551 11.92 -42.07 53.60
N ILE A 552 11.28 -41.63 52.52
CA ILE A 552 11.34 -40.25 52.02
C ILE A 552 9.97 -39.55 52.07
N GLY A 553 8.90 -40.28 52.36
CA GLY A 553 7.58 -39.71 52.60
C GLY A 553 6.66 -40.66 53.37
N GLU A 554 5.71 -40.09 54.10
CA GLU A 554 4.70 -40.83 54.88
C GLU A 554 3.39 -40.04 54.94
N TYR A 555 2.28 -40.74 54.77
CA TYR A 555 0.93 -40.26 55.03
C TYR A 555 0.25 -41.26 55.98
N ALA A 556 -0.02 -40.80 57.21
CA ALA A 556 -0.53 -41.63 58.30
C ALA A 556 -2.04 -41.46 58.50
N GLY A 557 -2.68 -42.42 59.18
CA GLY A 557 -4.07 -42.29 59.59
C GLY A 557 -5.08 -42.55 58.48
N ILE A 558 -4.68 -43.23 57.40
CA ILE A 558 -5.65 -43.76 56.43
C ILE A 558 -6.53 -44.79 57.15
N GLY A 559 -7.84 -44.56 57.13
CA GLY A 559 -8.82 -45.50 57.66
C GLY A 559 -8.67 -46.87 56.99
N MET A 560 -9.08 -47.92 57.69
CA MET A 560 -9.35 -49.18 57.00
C MET A 560 -10.52 -48.94 56.07
N ASN A 561 -10.30 -49.08 54.75
CA ASN A 561 -11.45 -49.15 53.86
C ASN A 561 -12.28 -50.36 54.32
N PRO A 562 -13.62 -50.28 54.26
CA PRO A 562 -14.46 -51.45 54.46
C PRO A 562 -13.86 -52.67 53.74
N ILE A 563 -13.82 -53.82 54.42
CA ILE A 563 -13.25 -55.05 53.86
C ILE A 563 -13.93 -55.34 52.52
N GLY A 564 -13.14 -55.46 51.45
CA GLY A 564 -13.63 -55.67 50.10
C GLY A 564 -13.69 -54.43 49.21
N ASP A 565 -13.56 -53.23 49.77
CA ASP A 565 -13.46 -52.00 48.97
C ASP A 565 -12.12 -51.92 48.25
N TRP A 566 -12.18 -51.31 47.06
CA TRP A 566 -11.03 -51.10 46.19
C TRP A 566 -10.55 -49.66 46.27
N PHE A 567 -9.24 -49.48 46.13
CA PHE A 567 -8.60 -48.19 45.96
C PHE A 567 -7.54 -48.31 44.86
N ASN A 568 -7.37 -47.27 44.04
CA ASN A 568 -6.29 -47.21 43.06
C ASN A 568 -5.05 -46.58 43.70
N LEU A 569 -3.98 -47.35 43.83
CA LEU A 569 -2.69 -46.83 44.26
C LEU A 569 -1.90 -46.39 43.03
N SER A 570 -1.22 -45.25 43.10
CA SER A 570 -0.31 -44.80 42.04
C SER A 570 1.01 -44.29 42.59
N LEU A 571 2.10 -44.68 41.93
CA LEU A 571 3.44 -44.12 42.08
C LEU A 571 3.75 -43.31 40.82
N ASP A 572 3.71 -42.00 40.95
CA ASP A 572 4.06 -41.06 39.88
C ASP A 572 5.51 -40.59 40.04
N MET A 573 6.28 -40.71 38.97
CA MET A 573 7.67 -40.27 38.91
C MET A 573 7.77 -39.28 37.75
N ASN A 574 8.00 -38.01 38.06
CA ASN A 574 8.06 -36.93 37.08
C ASN A 574 9.23 -36.01 37.42
N GLY A 575 10.30 -36.09 36.62
CA GLY A 575 11.57 -35.44 36.84
C GLY A 575 12.17 -35.83 38.20
N THR A 576 12.32 -34.83 39.07
CA THR A 576 12.78 -34.99 40.46
C THR A 576 11.62 -35.15 41.45
N THR A 577 10.38 -34.92 41.06
CA THR A 577 9.23 -35.03 41.95
C THR A 577 8.65 -36.44 41.88
N ILE A 578 8.56 -37.08 43.04
CA ILE A 578 8.01 -38.42 43.22
C ILE A 578 6.76 -38.31 44.09
N ARG A 579 5.62 -38.79 43.57
CA ARG A 579 4.33 -38.68 44.24
C ARG A 579 3.70 -40.03 44.47
N VAL A 580 2.94 -40.13 45.57
CA VAL A 580 2.05 -41.26 45.84
C VAL A 580 0.63 -40.74 45.85
N LEU A 581 -0.21 -41.36 45.04
CA LEU A 581 -1.63 -41.03 44.94
C LEU A 581 -2.49 -42.21 45.35
N GLU A 582 -3.60 -41.94 46.00
CA GLU A 582 -4.65 -42.91 46.32
C GLU A 582 -5.97 -42.37 45.75
N ASP A 583 -6.61 -43.14 44.88
CA ASP A 583 -7.81 -42.74 44.14
C ASP A 583 -7.65 -41.39 43.40
N GLY A 584 -6.43 -41.14 42.91
CA GLY A 584 -6.08 -39.90 42.21
C GLY A 584 -5.82 -38.69 43.10
N LEU A 585 -5.97 -38.81 44.43
CA LEU A 585 -5.59 -37.77 45.38
C LEU A 585 -4.11 -37.89 45.72
N GLU A 586 -3.35 -36.80 45.59
CA GLU A 586 -1.96 -36.75 46.02
C GLU A 586 -1.90 -36.84 47.55
N ARG A 587 -1.25 -37.89 48.06
CA ARG A 587 -1.08 -38.14 49.50
C ARG A 587 0.34 -37.82 49.97
N ILE A 588 1.31 -38.05 49.08
CA ILE A 588 2.74 -37.79 49.31
C ILE A 588 3.29 -37.12 48.05
N SER A 589 4.09 -36.08 48.22
CA SER A 589 4.88 -35.46 47.17
C SER A 589 6.25 -35.11 47.71
N TYR A 590 7.29 -35.61 47.04
CA TYR A 590 8.68 -35.48 47.47
C TYR A 590 9.55 -35.04 46.30
N VAL A 591 10.34 -33.99 46.48
CA VAL A 591 11.31 -33.53 45.47
C VAL A 591 12.68 -34.13 45.81
N ASP A 592 13.10 -35.14 45.05
CA ASP A 592 14.38 -35.81 45.25
C ASP A 592 15.53 -35.09 44.54
N THR A 593 16.13 -34.15 45.26
CA THR A 593 17.33 -33.40 44.82
C THR A 593 18.64 -34.03 45.29
N THR A 594 18.60 -35.20 45.92
CA THR A 594 19.80 -35.82 46.51
C THR A 594 20.75 -36.38 45.46
N ALA A 595 22.04 -36.47 45.79
CA ALA A 595 23.06 -37.00 44.90
C ALA A 595 22.87 -38.49 44.55
N ASN A 596 22.16 -39.25 45.40
CA ASN A 596 21.87 -40.67 45.20
C ASN A 596 20.44 -40.94 44.71
N ARG A 597 19.75 -39.93 44.15
CA ARG A 597 18.46 -40.11 43.48
C ARG A 597 18.56 -41.10 42.32
N ILE A 598 17.45 -41.75 41.98
CA ILE A 598 17.41 -42.71 40.88
C ILE A 598 16.97 -41.98 39.62
N THR A 599 17.89 -41.82 38.66
CA THR A 599 17.67 -41.06 37.42
C THR A 599 17.39 -41.94 36.21
N ALA A 600 17.80 -43.20 36.24
CA ALA A 600 17.55 -44.13 35.14
C ALA A 600 16.07 -44.51 35.09
N ALA A 601 15.54 -44.72 33.87
CA ALA A 601 14.15 -45.12 33.68
C ALA A 601 13.79 -46.42 34.39
N GLY A 602 14.73 -47.36 34.42
CA GLY A 602 14.55 -48.65 35.10
C GLY A 602 13.32 -49.38 34.57
N ARG A 603 12.66 -50.12 35.46
CA ARG A 603 11.40 -50.84 35.18
C ARG A 603 10.37 -50.54 36.25
N ALA A 604 9.14 -50.96 36.02
CA ALA A 604 8.02 -50.80 36.94
C ALA A 604 7.54 -52.15 37.47
N GLY A 605 6.84 -52.16 38.60
CA GLY A 605 6.23 -53.38 39.10
C GLY A 605 5.55 -53.26 40.46
N ILE A 606 5.48 -54.38 41.17
CA ILE A 606 4.71 -54.55 42.42
C ILE A 606 5.62 -55.09 43.52
N THR A 607 5.35 -54.67 44.76
CA THR A 607 5.92 -55.24 45.98
C THR A 607 4.82 -55.90 46.84
N LEU A 608 5.11 -57.08 47.41
CA LEU A 608 4.17 -57.88 48.20
C LEU A 608 4.80 -58.33 49.53
N GLY A 609 4.20 -57.96 50.66
CA GLY A 609 4.67 -58.23 52.02
C GLY A 609 5.72 -57.24 52.53
N ASP A 610 6.16 -57.42 53.78
CA ASP A 610 7.15 -56.54 54.41
C ASP A 610 8.59 -56.97 54.09
N ALA A 611 9.38 -56.09 53.49
CA ALA A 611 10.80 -56.31 53.22
C ALA A 611 11.71 -56.01 54.44
N LEU A 612 11.15 -55.54 55.57
CA LEU A 612 11.88 -55.01 56.72
C LEU A 612 11.89 -55.94 57.95
N GLY A 613 11.49 -57.20 57.80
CA GLY A 613 11.92 -58.28 58.69
C GLY A 613 11.07 -58.52 59.93
N ALA A 614 9.79 -58.15 59.95
CA ALA A 614 8.92 -58.46 61.09
C ALA A 614 7.64 -59.17 60.65
N ILE A 615 7.60 -60.47 60.98
CA ILE A 615 6.40 -61.31 61.17
C ILE A 615 5.86 -61.99 59.91
N ALA A 616 5.46 -63.24 60.11
CA ALA A 616 5.05 -64.18 59.08
C ALA A 616 3.52 -64.08 58.93
N ASN A 617 3.08 -63.30 57.95
CA ASN A 617 1.66 -62.98 57.76
C ASN A 617 0.95 -64.09 56.97
N THR A 618 -0.27 -64.46 57.37
CA THR A 618 -1.05 -65.47 56.65
C THR A 618 -1.86 -64.81 55.53
N HIS A 619 -1.42 -64.92 54.27
CA HIS A 619 -2.16 -64.41 53.11
C HIS A 619 -2.97 -65.53 52.45
N THR A 620 -4.28 -65.32 52.33
CA THR A 620 -5.21 -66.27 51.69
C THR A 620 -5.98 -65.58 50.56
N ASN A 621 -6.86 -66.31 49.87
CA ASN A 621 -7.76 -65.71 48.88
C ASN A 621 -8.80 -64.76 49.50
N SER A 622 -8.86 -64.69 50.83
CA SER A 622 -9.84 -63.92 51.59
C SER A 622 -9.22 -63.13 52.76
N HIS A 623 -7.89 -63.15 52.90
CA HIS A 623 -7.13 -62.35 53.87
C HIS A 623 -5.87 -61.74 53.22
N GLY A 624 -5.61 -60.46 53.50
CA GLY A 624 -4.42 -59.72 53.04
C GLY A 624 -4.69 -58.65 51.98
N LEU A 625 -3.64 -57.94 51.58
CA LEU A 625 -3.64 -57.01 50.45
C LEU A 625 -3.57 -57.76 49.12
N HIS A 626 -4.55 -57.50 48.25
CA HIS A 626 -4.63 -58.06 46.91
C HIS A 626 -4.50 -56.94 45.87
N PHE A 627 -3.88 -57.23 44.73
CA PHE A 627 -3.66 -56.29 43.62
C PHE A 627 -4.29 -56.79 42.32
N ASP A 628 -4.75 -55.86 41.49
CA ASP A 628 -5.37 -56.11 40.19
C ASP A 628 -5.12 -54.93 39.25
N ASN A 629 -5.31 -55.13 37.94
CA ASN A 629 -5.29 -54.07 36.92
C ASN A 629 -4.01 -53.21 36.97
N PHE A 630 -2.85 -53.86 37.02
CA PHE A 630 -1.55 -53.19 36.99
C PHE A 630 -1.35 -52.48 35.66
N ARG A 631 -0.88 -51.23 35.69
CA ARG A 631 -0.56 -50.44 34.50
C ARG A 631 0.68 -49.57 34.70
N VAL A 632 1.42 -49.41 33.61
CA VAL A 632 2.56 -48.48 33.47
C VAL A 632 2.21 -47.51 32.37
N THR A 633 2.00 -46.27 32.77
CA THR A 633 1.49 -45.21 31.91
C THR A 633 2.58 -44.13 31.80
N PRO A 634 3.03 -43.75 30.59
CA PRO A 634 3.88 -42.58 30.44
C PRO A 634 3.18 -41.33 31.00
N PRO A 635 3.93 -40.26 31.32
CA PRO A 635 3.32 -38.99 31.66
C PRO A 635 2.61 -38.42 30.42
N MET A 636 1.74 -37.45 30.65
CA MET A 636 1.21 -36.64 29.56
C MET A 636 2.31 -35.67 29.14
N ALA A 637 2.95 -35.92 28.01
CA ALA A 637 4.15 -35.20 27.59
C ALA A 637 3.83 -33.74 27.26
N ASP A 638 4.63 -32.83 27.80
CA ASP A 638 4.67 -31.44 27.35
C ASP A 638 5.80 -31.28 26.34
N GLU A 639 5.46 -31.04 25.07
CA GLU A 639 6.42 -30.91 23.96
C GLU A 639 7.31 -29.67 24.08
N THR A 640 6.95 -28.72 24.95
CA THR A 640 7.86 -27.60 25.28
C THR A 640 8.97 -28.03 26.24
N GLY A 641 8.85 -29.21 26.86
CA GLY A 641 9.78 -29.77 27.84
C GLY A 641 9.76 -29.04 29.19
N ALA A 642 8.75 -28.23 29.46
CA ALA A 642 8.72 -27.37 30.64
C ALA A 642 8.14 -28.09 31.87
N ALA A 643 7.01 -28.77 31.74
CA ALA A 643 6.48 -29.64 32.79
C ALA A 643 5.44 -30.62 32.25
N ASP A 644 5.75 -31.91 32.34
CA ASP A 644 4.80 -32.97 31.99
C ASP A 644 3.61 -33.02 32.96
N GLY A 645 2.47 -33.49 32.46
CA GLY A 645 1.26 -33.72 33.24
C GLY A 645 1.01 -35.19 33.57
N LEU A 646 -0.16 -35.45 34.14
CA LEU A 646 -0.53 -36.76 34.69
C LEU A 646 -1.89 -37.22 34.15
N TYR A 647 -1.96 -38.49 33.77
CA TYR A 647 -3.22 -39.19 33.55
C TYR A 647 -3.81 -39.69 34.88
N TYR A 648 -5.12 -39.51 35.08
CA TYR A 648 -5.90 -40.01 36.20
C TYR A 648 -6.81 -41.14 35.74
N VAL A 649 -6.65 -42.30 36.40
CA VAL A 649 -7.50 -43.50 36.37
C VAL A 649 -8.02 -43.89 34.99
N THR A 650 -7.62 -45.07 34.49
CA THR A 650 -8.27 -45.76 33.34
C THR A 650 -8.37 -45.02 31.99
N THR A 651 -7.78 -43.83 31.84
CA THR A 651 -7.70 -43.13 30.55
C THR A 651 -7.15 -44.07 29.48
N THR A 652 -7.90 -44.23 28.40
CA THR A 652 -7.49 -45.11 27.31
C THR A 652 -6.58 -44.34 26.37
N LEU A 653 -5.37 -44.85 26.15
CA LEU A 653 -4.34 -44.21 25.34
C LEU A 653 -4.06 -45.02 24.07
N GLY A 654 -3.42 -44.40 23.08
CA GLY A 654 -3.05 -45.02 21.80
C GLY A 654 -4.14 -45.02 20.74
N GLY A 655 -5.26 -44.31 20.95
CA GLY A 655 -6.30 -44.13 19.93
C GLY A 655 -5.87 -43.17 18.81
N SER A 656 -6.49 -43.24 17.64
CA SER A 656 -6.17 -42.33 16.53
C SER A 656 -6.28 -40.85 16.95
N GLY A 657 -5.22 -40.08 16.69
CA GLY A 657 -5.17 -38.64 16.97
C GLY A 657 -6.07 -37.79 16.09
N ALA A 658 -6.11 -36.49 16.37
CA ALA A 658 -6.91 -35.50 15.65
C ALA A 658 -6.29 -35.06 14.32
N LEU A 659 -4.95 -35.03 14.26
CA LEU A 659 -4.21 -34.45 13.14
C LEU A 659 -4.02 -35.46 12.00
N THR A 660 -4.20 -34.98 10.77
CA THR A 660 -4.00 -35.78 9.56
C THR A 660 -2.52 -35.96 9.27
N GLY A 661 -2.08 -37.22 9.08
CA GLY A 661 -0.67 -37.52 8.78
C GLY A 661 0.27 -37.41 9.97
N ASP A 662 -0.28 -37.32 11.18
CA ASP A 662 0.47 -37.35 12.43
C ASP A 662 0.43 -38.74 13.07
N SER A 663 1.53 -39.15 13.69
CA SER A 663 1.65 -40.42 14.41
C SER A 663 1.30 -40.32 15.89
N ASN A 664 1.19 -39.11 16.44
CA ASN A 664 0.68 -38.93 17.80
C ASN A 664 -0.78 -39.36 17.88
N THR A 665 -1.14 -39.85 19.07
CA THR A 665 -2.39 -40.52 19.36
C THR A 665 -3.20 -39.67 20.34
N ALA A 666 -4.49 -39.95 20.49
CA ALA A 666 -5.35 -39.21 21.42
C ALA A 666 -5.54 -39.94 22.75
N ALA A 667 -5.88 -39.18 23.79
CA ALA A 667 -6.40 -39.73 25.04
C ALA A 667 -7.93 -39.83 24.96
N ALA A 668 -8.49 -40.98 25.34
CA ALA A 668 -9.92 -41.22 25.42
C ALA A 668 -10.38 -41.36 26.88
N TYR A 669 -11.44 -40.62 27.21
CA TYR A 669 -12.08 -40.52 28.52
C TYR A 669 -13.43 -41.22 28.48
N ASN A 670 -13.79 -41.93 29.54
CA ASN A 670 -14.96 -42.80 29.60
C ASN A 670 -16.25 -42.16 30.16
N GLY A 671 -16.30 -40.84 30.43
CA GLY A 671 -17.43 -40.20 31.10
C GLY A 671 -17.61 -40.62 32.58
N GLY A 672 -16.68 -41.40 33.10
CA GLY A 672 -16.48 -41.79 34.49
C GLY A 672 -15.24 -41.07 35.02
N GLN A 673 -14.43 -41.75 35.85
CA GLN A 673 -13.36 -41.13 36.66
C GLN A 673 -12.14 -40.65 35.87
N ASP A 674 -12.08 -40.93 34.57
CA ASP A 674 -10.95 -40.57 33.72
C ASP A 674 -10.76 -39.06 33.66
N SER A 675 -9.52 -38.61 33.83
CA SER A 675 -9.12 -37.23 33.58
C SER A 675 -7.62 -37.13 33.35
N SER A 676 -7.14 -35.97 32.93
CA SER A 676 -5.71 -35.66 32.91
C SER A 676 -5.51 -34.32 33.58
N ARG A 677 -4.35 -34.07 34.21
CA ARG A 677 -4.11 -32.77 34.83
C ARG A 677 -2.65 -32.37 34.76
N ALA A 678 -2.39 -31.08 34.75
CA ALA A 678 -1.05 -30.51 34.81
C ALA A 678 -1.02 -29.27 35.69
N ALA A 679 0.19 -28.81 36.04
CA ALA A 679 0.35 -27.51 36.67
C ALA A 679 -0.19 -26.43 35.73
N ARG A 680 -0.89 -25.45 36.28
CA ARG A 680 -1.52 -24.41 35.47
C ARG A 680 -0.45 -23.49 34.84
N PRO A 681 -0.45 -23.32 33.50
CA PRO A 681 0.61 -22.55 32.85
C PRO A 681 0.31 -21.06 32.67
N VAL A 682 -0.96 -20.64 32.70
CA VAL A 682 -1.37 -19.27 32.35
C VAL A 682 -2.26 -18.64 33.40
N LEU A 683 -2.20 -17.31 33.53
CA LEU A 683 -3.01 -16.55 34.48
C LEU A 683 -4.01 -15.64 33.74
N ASP A 684 -3.50 -14.63 33.04
CA ASP A 684 -4.33 -13.50 32.63
C ASP A 684 -4.68 -13.50 31.14
N THR A 685 -3.77 -13.04 30.28
CA THR A 685 -3.95 -13.12 28.82
C THR A 685 -3.53 -14.50 28.35
N PHE A 686 -4.44 -15.21 27.67
CA PHE A 686 -4.14 -16.55 27.18
C PHE A 686 -4.97 -16.95 25.97
N THR A 687 -4.52 -18.05 25.33
CA THR A 687 -5.33 -18.87 24.44
C THR A 687 -5.26 -20.31 24.92
N ALA A 688 -6.40 -20.99 25.01
CA ALA A 688 -6.47 -22.44 25.21
C ALA A 688 -6.98 -23.08 23.91
N GLU A 689 -6.14 -23.91 23.29
CA GLU A 689 -6.38 -24.56 22.02
C GLU A 689 -6.33 -26.08 22.20
N TYR A 690 -7.25 -26.82 21.58
CA TYR A 690 -7.28 -28.28 21.67
C TYR A 690 -8.18 -28.88 20.60
N TRP A 691 -8.05 -30.18 20.40
CA TRP A 691 -8.97 -30.96 19.58
C TRP A 691 -9.82 -31.87 20.46
N PHE A 692 -11.11 -32.00 20.15
CA PHE A 692 -12.01 -32.91 20.86
C PHE A 692 -12.86 -33.73 19.89
N LYS A 693 -13.28 -34.92 20.32
CA LYS A 693 -14.21 -35.80 19.59
C LYS A 693 -15.16 -36.48 20.57
N SER A 694 -16.45 -36.21 20.45
CA SER A 694 -17.46 -36.79 21.34
C SER A 694 -18.83 -36.88 20.68
N THR A 695 -19.65 -37.82 21.18
CA THR A 695 -21.11 -37.85 20.96
C THR A 695 -21.90 -37.47 22.22
N GLN A 696 -21.19 -37.13 23.31
CA GLN A 696 -21.75 -36.76 24.59
C GLN A 696 -21.69 -35.24 24.75
N GLY A 697 -22.59 -34.72 25.56
CA GLY A 697 -22.43 -33.48 26.29
C GLY A 697 -23.32 -33.54 27.52
N LEU A 698 -23.10 -32.65 28.50
CA LEU A 698 -23.88 -32.66 29.74
C LEU A 698 -24.62 -31.35 29.91
N TYR A 699 -25.86 -31.46 30.41
CA TYR A 699 -26.72 -30.34 30.80
C TYR A 699 -26.96 -29.29 29.70
N LEU A 700 -27.93 -28.39 29.93
CA LEU A 700 -28.20 -27.22 29.07
C LEU A 700 -27.83 -25.91 29.76
N ASN A 701 -27.06 -26.00 30.86
CA ASN A 701 -26.62 -24.83 31.63
C ASN A 701 -25.73 -23.95 30.74
N PRO A 702 -25.97 -22.62 30.68
CA PRO A 702 -25.16 -21.72 29.87
C PRO A 702 -23.77 -21.40 30.42
N GLY A 703 -23.46 -21.75 31.68
CA GLY A 703 -22.16 -21.50 32.31
C GLY A 703 -21.06 -22.45 31.83
N PHE A 704 -19.81 -21.97 31.84
CA PHE A 704 -18.66 -22.72 31.31
C PHE A 704 -18.33 -23.98 32.13
N ALA A 705 -18.54 -23.96 33.44
CA ALA A 705 -18.36 -25.12 34.32
C ALA A 705 -19.56 -26.10 34.31
N GLY A 706 -20.59 -25.80 33.52
CA GLY A 706 -21.87 -26.50 33.55
C GLY A 706 -22.01 -27.69 32.61
N GLY A 707 -21.19 -27.80 31.56
CA GLY A 707 -21.21 -28.93 30.61
C GLY A 707 -20.20 -30.02 30.93
N ALA A 708 -20.03 -31.00 30.02
CA ALA A 708 -18.95 -31.99 30.11
C ALA A 708 -17.60 -31.29 29.95
N ALA A 709 -16.74 -31.34 30.97
CA ALA A 709 -15.54 -30.52 31.00
C ALA A 709 -14.50 -30.96 29.95
N LEU A 710 -14.01 -30.01 29.15
CA LEU A 710 -13.01 -30.24 28.11
C LEU A 710 -11.62 -29.88 28.64
N VAL A 711 -11.28 -28.60 28.63
CA VAL A 711 -10.06 -28.03 29.22
C VAL A 711 -10.49 -27.00 30.26
N ASP A 712 -10.19 -27.28 31.52
CA ASP A 712 -10.81 -26.63 32.65
C ASP A 712 -9.80 -26.26 33.74
N ALA A 713 -9.89 -25.05 34.27
CA ALA A 713 -9.07 -24.55 35.37
C ALA A 713 -9.93 -23.88 36.45
N ASP A 714 -11.18 -24.35 36.58
CA ASP A 714 -12.19 -23.95 37.56
C ASP A 714 -11.69 -24.16 39.00
N ALA A 715 -12.08 -23.25 39.89
CA ALA A 715 -11.79 -23.32 41.31
C ALA A 715 -13.11 -23.38 42.12
N THR A 716 -13.05 -23.93 43.33
CA THR A 716 -14.27 -24.18 44.11
C THR A 716 -14.93 -22.87 44.55
N GLY A 717 -16.21 -22.71 44.21
CA GLY A 717 -17.03 -21.56 44.62
C GLY A 717 -17.02 -20.43 43.58
N ALA A 718 -17.43 -19.22 43.98
CA ALA A 718 -17.23 -18.04 43.14
C ALA A 718 -15.74 -17.70 43.17
N ALA A 719 -15.05 -17.83 42.05
CA ALA A 719 -13.60 -17.74 41.99
C ALA A 719 -13.10 -17.13 40.69
N ASP A 720 -11.89 -16.60 40.74
CA ASP A 720 -11.21 -15.97 39.62
C ASP A 720 -10.52 -17.04 38.75
N ASP A 721 -11.30 -17.68 37.87
CA ASP A 721 -10.89 -18.87 37.12
C ASP A 721 -11.37 -18.85 35.65
N TRP A 722 -11.21 -19.98 34.95
CA TRP A 722 -11.70 -20.18 33.58
C TRP A 722 -11.85 -21.66 33.25
N GLY A 723 -12.61 -21.94 32.21
CA GLY A 723 -12.74 -23.30 31.70
C GLY A 723 -13.56 -23.38 30.43
N SER A 724 -13.70 -24.62 29.96
CA SER A 724 -14.48 -24.94 28.78
C SER A 724 -15.19 -26.29 28.94
N SER A 725 -16.37 -26.40 28.34
CA SER A 725 -17.18 -27.61 28.40
C SER A 725 -18.05 -27.82 27.17
N LEU A 726 -18.63 -29.03 27.07
CA LEU A 726 -19.53 -29.45 26.00
C LEU A 726 -20.93 -29.73 26.57
N ARG A 727 -21.92 -28.96 26.08
CA ARG A 727 -23.33 -29.11 26.46
C ARG A 727 -24.00 -30.27 25.73
N SER A 728 -25.13 -30.74 26.25
CA SER A 728 -25.89 -31.84 25.65
C SER A 728 -26.46 -31.55 24.25
N ASP A 729 -26.59 -30.27 23.87
CA ASP A 729 -26.95 -29.82 22.51
C ASP A 729 -25.74 -29.61 21.58
N GLY A 730 -24.54 -30.05 22.00
CA GLY A 730 -23.31 -29.98 21.21
C GLY A 730 -22.70 -28.59 21.12
N ARG A 731 -23.09 -27.64 21.99
CA ARG A 731 -22.40 -26.35 22.10
C ARG A 731 -21.12 -26.51 22.91
N VAL A 732 -20.02 -26.00 22.38
CA VAL A 732 -18.83 -25.70 23.16
C VAL A 732 -19.10 -24.41 23.94
N VAL A 733 -18.90 -24.44 25.24
CA VAL A 733 -19.01 -23.28 26.13
C VAL A 733 -17.64 -23.00 26.70
N ALA A 734 -17.20 -21.75 26.68
CA ALA A 734 -15.97 -21.32 27.33
C ALA A 734 -16.21 -20.01 28.08
N GLY A 735 -15.47 -19.78 29.16
CA GLY A 735 -15.71 -18.62 29.99
C GLY A 735 -14.70 -18.42 31.09
N VAL A 736 -14.94 -17.35 31.85
CA VAL A 736 -14.18 -16.97 33.03
C VAL A 736 -15.11 -16.83 34.22
N GLY A 737 -14.67 -17.29 35.38
CA GLY A 737 -15.33 -17.01 36.64
C GLY A 737 -14.88 -15.69 37.26
N ASP A 738 -15.69 -15.20 38.19
CA ASP A 738 -15.34 -14.06 39.03
C ASP A 738 -15.63 -14.36 40.50
N ALA A 739 -14.71 -14.00 41.38
CA ALA A 739 -14.89 -14.13 42.83
C ALA A 739 -16.08 -13.31 43.36
N GLY A 740 -16.54 -12.30 42.62
CA GLY A 740 -17.78 -11.55 42.88
C GLY A 740 -19.06 -12.30 42.48
N GLY A 741 -18.96 -13.50 41.89
CA GLY A 741 -20.09 -14.37 41.53
C GLY A 741 -20.74 -14.08 40.18
N SER A 742 -20.09 -13.30 39.31
CA SER A 742 -20.59 -12.97 37.97
C SER A 742 -19.73 -13.60 36.88
N ASP A 743 -19.99 -14.88 36.60
CA ASP A 743 -19.28 -15.61 35.55
C ASP A 743 -19.72 -15.12 34.16
N VAL A 744 -18.77 -15.09 33.23
CA VAL A 744 -19.04 -14.75 31.83
C VAL A 744 -18.70 -15.96 30.97
N ALA A 745 -19.71 -16.49 30.28
CA ALA A 745 -19.57 -17.60 29.36
C ALA A 745 -20.05 -17.21 27.95
N ILE A 746 -19.32 -17.69 26.94
CA ILE A 746 -19.62 -17.57 25.53
C ILE A 746 -19.79 -18.97 24.92
N GLN A 747 -20.63 -19.10 23.90
CA GLN A 747 -21.09 -20.40 23.41
C GLN A 747 -21.05 -20.48 21.89
N SER A 748 -20.64 -21.63 21.37
CA SER A 748 -20.68 -21.91 19.94
C SER A 748 -22.09 -22.18 19.42
N ALA A 749 -22.25 -22.37 18.10
CA ALA A 749 -23.41 -23.06 17.53
C ALA A 749 -23.57 -24.49 18.11
N THR A 750 -24.77 -25.08 17.96
CA THR A 750 -25.08 -26.46 18.38
C THR A 750 -24.49 -27.50 17.42
N GLY A 751 -24.32 -28.73 17.88
CA GLY A 751 -24.05 -29.89 17.02
C GLY A 751 -22.60 -30.33 16.87
N PHE A 752 -21.66 -29.80 17.65
CA PHE A 752 -20.26 -30.25 17.65
C PHE A 752 -20.02 -31.54 18.47
N ASN A 753 -21.08 -32.21 18.90
CA ASN A 753 -21.05 -33.54 19.51
C ASN A 753 -21.51 -34.61 18.51
N ASP A 754 -21.06 -34.51 17.26
CA ASP A 754 -21.44 -35.38 16.15
C ASP A 754 -20.55 -36.64 15.99
N GLY A 755 -19.56 -36.80 16.88
CA GLY A 755 -18.59 -37.87 16.83
C GLY A 755 -17.43 -37.64 15.85
N ALA A 756 -17.28 -36.45 15.27
CA ALA A 756 -16.11 -36.03 14.53
C ALA A 756 -15.10 -35.30 15.44
N TRP A 757 -13.84 -35.22 14.98
CA TRP A 757 -12.87 -34.32 15.60
C TRP A 757 -13.26 -32.87 15.31
N HIS A 758 -13.16 -31.99 16.30
CA HIS A 758 -13.33 -30.55 16.17
C HIS A 758 -12.17 -29.82 16.85
N HIS A 759 -11.72 -28.74 16.22
CA HIS A 759 -10.72 -27.83 16.78
C HIS A 759 -11.39 -26.74 17.59
N VAL A 760 -10.85 -26.40 18.76
CA VAL A 760 -11.36 -25.31 19.59
C VAL A 760 -10.21 -24.39 19.97
N ALA A 761 -10.47 -23.08 19.93
CA ALA A 761 -9.60 -22.09 20.57
C ALA A 761 -10.45 -21.09 21.37
N PHE A 762 -10.13 -20.95 22.65
CA PHE A 762 -10.70 -19.95 23.55
C PHE A 762 -9.63 -18.91 23.88
N THR A 763 -9.85 -17.66 23.50
CA THR A 763 -8.94 -16.55 23.77
C THR A 763 -9.48 -15.65 24.88
N ARG A 764 -8.56 -15.13 25.68
CA ARG A 764 -8.81 -14.07 26.66
C ARG A 764 -7.72 -13.02 26.59
N ASN A 765 -8.14 -11.75 26.57
CA ASN A 765 -7.29 -10.61 26.82
C ASN A 765 -7.45 -10.12 28.25
N GLY A 766 -6.44 -10.32 29.11
CA GLY A 766 -6.49 -9.95 30.52
C GLY A 766 -6.55 -8.44 30.78
N VAL A 767 -6.17 -7.60 29.81
CA VAL A 767 -6.15 -6.13 29.94
C VAL A 767 -7.51 -5.52 29.57
N THR A 768 -8.17 -6.04 28.54
CA THR A 768 -9.46 -5.51 28.06
C THR A 768 -10.66 -6.31 28.55
N GLY A 769 -10.44 -7.53 29.05
CA GLY A 769 -11.49 -8.50 29.38
C GLY A 769 -12.11 -9.17 28.15
N ALA A 770 -11.62 -8.89 26.92
CA ALA A 770 -12.17 -9.47 25.70
C ALA A 770 -12.02 -11.00 25.69
N LEU A 771 -13.09 -11.68 25.30
CA LEU A 771 -13.17 -13.13 25.14
C LEU A 771 -13.59 -13.46 23.71
N ALA A 772 -12.99 -14.49 23.12
CA ALA A 772 -13.46 -15.05 21.85
C ALA A 772 -13.38 -16.58 21.84
N LEU A 773 -14.38 -17.23 21.26
CA LEU A 773 -14.46 -18.67 21.09
C LEU A 773 -14.50 -19.00 19.61
N TYR A 774 -13.57 -19.84 19.18
CA TYR A 774 -13.47 -20.36 17.83
C TYR A 774 -13.68 -21.87 17.86
N VAL A 775 -14.41 -22.38 16.87
CA VAL A 775 -14.55 -23.82 16.61
C VAL A 775 -14.31 -24.06 15.12
N ASP A 776 -13.47 -25.05 14.81
CA ASP A 776 -13.00 -25.38 13.45
C ASP A 776 -12.42 -24.17 12.70
N GLY A 777 -11.63 -23.36 13.40
CA GLY A 777 -11.01 -22.14 12.85
C GLY A 777 -11.97 -20.96 12.64
N VAL A 778 -13.26 -21.09 12.96
CA VAL A 778 -14.29 -20.07 12.74
C VAL A 778 -14.71 -19.43 14.06
N LEU A 779 -14.75 -18.09 14.10
CA LEU A 779 -15.24 -17.33 15.26
C LEU A 779 -16.73 -17.65 15.49
N GLN A 780 -17.04 -18.19 16.66
CA GLN A 780 -18.40 -18.56 17.04
C GLN A 780 -19.07 -17.51 17.93
N ALA A 781 -18.32 -16.95 18.88
CA ALA A 781 -18.84 -15.98 19.84
C ALA A 781 -17.74 -15.09 20.41
N THR A 782 -18.14 -13.88 20.82
CA THR A 782 -17.30 -12.93 21.56
C THR A 782 -18.01 -12.49 22.83
N GLY A 783 -17.25 -12.07 23.84
CA GLY A 783 -17.79 -11.50 25.07
C GLY A 783 -16.78 -10.60 25.76
N THR A 784 -17.19 -10.01 26.89
CA THR A 784 -16.30 -9.23 27.75
C THR A 784 -16.46 -9.75 29.17
N GLY A 785 -15.43 -10.42 29.68
CA GLY A 785 -15.29 -10.78 31.08
C GLY A 785 -14.55 -9.69 31.88
N PRO A 786 -14.29 -9.92 33.18
CA PRO A 786 -13.48 -9.01 33.98
C PRO A 786 -12.06 -8.87 33.44
N ALA A 787 -11.49 -7.66 33.52
CA ALA A 787 -10.12 -7.33 33.12
C ALA A 787 -9.10 -7.44 34.28
N THR A 788 -9.39 -8.33 35.22
CA THR A 788 -8.61 -8.59 36.45
C THR A 788 -7.95 -9.96 36.38
N THR A 789 -7.03 -10.24 37.30
CA THR A 789 -6.29 -11.51 37.33
C THR A 789 -7.21 -12.70 37.56
N ARG A 790 -6.94 -13.84 36.91
CA ARG A 790 -7.72 -15.08 37.02
C ARG A 790 -6.86 -16.25 37.50
N ASP A 791 -6.40 -16.25 38.74
CA ASP A 791 -5.38 -17.18 39.26
C ASP A 791 -5.86 -18.17 40.35
N ALA A 792 -7.17 -18.27 40.60
CA ALA A 792 -7.68 -19.08 41.70
C ALA A 792 -7.43 -20.59 41.52
N GLY A 793 -7.53 -21.11 40.29
CA GLY A 793 -7.23 -22.50 39.98
C GLY A 793 -5.71 -22.76 39.96
N THR A 794 -5.23 -23.76 40.70
CA THR A 794 -3.79 -24.09 40.77
C THR A 794 -3.33 -25.13 39.73
N LEU A 795 -4.28 -25.79 39.07
CA LEU A 795 -4.05 -26.80 38.05
C LEU A 795 -4.94 -26.55 36.84
N ILE A 796 -4.59 -27.19 35.73
CA ILE A 796 -5.47 -27.37 34.58
C ILE A 796 -5.85 -28.85 34.50
N ARG A 797 -7.11 -29.16 34.24
CA ARG A 797 -7.65 -30.52 34.12
C ARG A 797 -8.33 -30.71 32.77
N PHE A 798 -8.15 -31.89 32.21
CA PHE A 798 -8.74 -32.34 30.95
C PHE A 798 -9.74 -33.46 31.23
N GLY A 799 -10.91 -33.38 30.60
CA GLY A 799 -11.96 -34.40 30.68
C GLY A 799 -12.82 -34.38 31.96
N ARG A 800 -12.51 -33.52 32.94
CA ARG A 800 -13.28 -33.30 34.18
C ARG A 800 -13.07 -31.89 34.70
N ARG A 801 -14.06 -31.38 35.45
CA ARG A 801 -13.95 -30.08 36.11
C ARG A 801 -12.80 -30.07 37.12
N ALA A 802 -11.99 -29.02 37.14
CA ALA A 802 -10.78 -28.93 37.92
C ALA A 802 -11.06 -28.86 39.44
N SER A 803 -12.08 -28.12 39.86
CA SER A 803 -12.41 -27.85 41.26
C SER A 803 -12.79 -29.08 42.09
N ASP A 804 -13.71 -29.91 41.57
CA ASP A 804 -14.30 -31.03 42.31
C ASP A 804 -14.28 -32.37 41.55
N GLY A 805 -13.81 -32.36 40.30
CA GLY A 805 -13.78 -33.56 39.47
C GLY A 805 -15.15 -33.96 38.90
N ALA A 806 -16.18 -33.13 39.01
CA ALA A 806 -17.49 -33.40 38.42
C ALA A 806 -17.46 -33.27 36.88
N ASN A 807 -18.63 -33.46 36.27
CA ASN A 807 -18.90 -33.23 34.85
C ASN A 807 -17.94 -33.97 33.90
N ALA A 808 -17.84 -35.28 34.09
CA ALA A 808 -16.95 -36.14 33.33
C ALA A 808 -17.31 -36.20 31.83
N TYR A 809 -16.27 -36.03 31.02
CA TYR A 809 -16.32 -36.10 29.56
C TYR A 809 -16.14 -37.53 29.07
N LEU A 810 -17.01 -37.92 28.14
CA LEU A 810 -16.92 -39.14 27.34
C LEU A 810 -16.49 -38.76 25.93
N GLY A 811 -15.30 -39.13 25.52
CA GLY A 811 -14.77 -38.79 24.20
C GLY A 811 -13.25 -38.76 24.18
N SER A 812 -12.69 -38.22 23.11
CA SER A 812 -11.24 -38.06 22.96
C SER A 812 -10.84 -36.59 23.02
N LEU A 813 -9.65 -36.33 23.56
CA LEU A 813 -8.95 -35.05 23.44
C LEU A 813 -7.57 -35.30 22.83
N ASP A 814 -7.07 -34.29 22.13
CA ASP A 814 -5.73 -34.30 21.55
C ASP A 814 -5.17 -32.87 21.44
N GLU A 815 -3.85 -32.76 21.32
CA GLU A 815 -3.14 -31.53 20.93
C GLU A 815 -3.50 -30.29 21.78
N VAL A 816 -3.51 -30.43 23.11
CA VAL A 816 -3.89 -29.35 24.03
C VAL A 816 -2.74 -28.36 24.18
N ALA A 817 -2.85 -27.20 23.54
CA ALA A 817 -1.89 -26.10 23.62
C ALA A 817 -2.44 -24.93 24.42
N VAL A 818 -1.60 -24.35 25.29
CA VAL A 818 -1.95 -23.17 26.09
C VAL A 818 -0.89 -22.10 25.88
N TYR A 819 -1.33 -20.90 25.50
CA TYR A 819 -0.49 -19.77 25.13
C TYR A 819 -0.59 -18.66 26.17
N HIS A 820 0.51 -18.00 26.51
CA HIS A 820 0.58 -16.78 27.34
C HIS A 820 0.12 -15.51 26.59
N GLY A 821 -0.64 -15.66 25.51
CA GLY A 821 -1.05 -14.59 24.63
C GLY A 821 -2.36 -14.91 23.90
N GLU A 822 -3.01 -13.87 23.39
CA GLU A 822 -4.17 -13.99 22.52
C GLU A 822 -3.69 -14.30 21.09
N LEU A 823 -4.01 -15.50 20.59
CA LEU A 823 -3.81 -15.83 19.18
C LEU A 823 -4.80 -15.04 18.31
N SER A 824 -4.34 -14.60 17.15
CA SER A 824 -5.20 -13.99 16.15
C SER A 824 -6.12 -15.02 15.49
N ALA A 825 -7.26 -14.56 14.95
CA ALA A 825 -8.17 -15.43 14.19
C ALA A 825 -7.48 -16.14 13.01
N GLN A 826 -6.48 -15.50 12.40
CA GLN A 826 -5.72 -16.06 11.29
C GLN A 826 -4.76 -17.17 11.73
N GLU A 827 -4.12 -17.02 12.90
CA GLU A 827 -3.31 -18.10 13.50
C GLU A 827 -4.17 -19.31 13.83
N ILE A 828 -5.31 -19.09 14.48
CA ILE A 828 -6.26 -20.15 14.86
C ILE A 828 -6.77 -20.90 13.62
N LEU A 829 -7.18 -20.18 12.57
CA LEU A 829 -7.63 -20.78 11.31
C LEU A 829 -6.50 -21.58 10.64
N ALA A 830 -5.26 -21.08 10.67
CA ALA A 830 -4.13 -21.79 10.10
C ALA A 830 -3.81 -23.08 10.87
N HIS A 831 -3.85 -23.05 12.20
CA HIS A 831 -3.67 -24.24 13.04
C HIS A 831 -4.73 -25.30 12.70
N HIS A 832 -6.02 -24.92 12.65
CA HIS A 832 -7.09 -25.82 12.22
C HIS A 832 -6.81 -26.47 10.86
N ASN A 833 -6.51 -25.66 9.83
CA ASN A 833 -6.31 -26.15 8.47
C ASN A 833 -5.09 -27.08 8.37
N LEU A 834 -3.99 -26.74 9.05
CA LEU A 834 -2.82 -27.60 9.13
C LEU A 834 -3.15 -28.94 9.78
N GLY A 835 -3.95 -28.95 10.85
CA GLY A 835 -4.39 -30.19 11.51
C GLY A 835 -5.26 -31.08 10.61
N ARG A 836 -6.01 -30.51 9.67
CA ARG A 836 -6.78 -31.25 8.65
C ARG A 836 -5.99 -31.63 7.39
N GLY A 837 -4.70 -31.29 7.31
CA GLY A 837 -3.89 -31.49 6.10
C GLY A 837 -4.27 -30.56 4.93
N GLN A 838 -4.84 -29.39 5.23
CA GLN A 838 -5.29 -28.37 4.27
C GLN A 838 -4.37 -27.12 4.24
N GLY A 839 -3.10 -27.27 4.67
CA GLY A 839 -2.11 -26.18 4.81
C GLY A 839 -1.48 -25.66 3.52
#